data_AF-A0A7C8EJQ4-F1
#
_entry.id   AF-A0A7C8EJQ4-F1
#
_cell.length_a   1.000
_cell.length_b   1.000
_cell.length_c   1.000
_cell.angle_alpha   90.00
_cell.angle_beta   90.00
_cell.angle_gamma   90.00
#
_symmetry.space_group_name_H-M   'P 1'
#
loop_
_entity.id
_entity.type
_entity.pdbx_description
1 polymer ?
#
loop_
_entity_poly.entity_id
_entity_poly.type
_entity_poly.pdbx_seq_one_letter_code
_entity_poly.pdbx_strand_id
1 'polypeptide(L)'
;MKRLILTIAVSVLCLYPAKMGQAAVQDGVEVAHCFDDLNDSSGNGHTASLQGGANLSGGMVYFDGNGDYVNVGSGTWSSNPCDGSSNFTIAIAYASSQTGEGEEGAALACIGDPSVEGGSGHLTIFTNNNGQYVDCWYVGAVLGGTQYSGLSYSFSDGNMHCCFITYNASTDMVKLYALDGGSAVAGPSGTLGINTTGSNEYPRLGRAHDDPYNDFATVELNGQISLFAIWNRIISTSEMELVEDLCVPPNPCRPNNPSPANLDEHIDYRNLILDWSVEGGCDPCTTYDVYFGTSSPPPLQASGVTNTDWSCPSPLNIDQWYWWQIKAQVPGDPCSPIEGSEWKFKTGGKAYNPSPYDGEGNVQTSSQLSWSGDSFADSYNVYFGTTPDGGTFQDNTTDPCFTPTLEAETPYYWRIDEVIGGSPQTGDVWSFETALAPPDPEELGFDEILFVQRPSFASDHFYTDFIHYDPDGLFRSDNGIYKYNLTTHVIAPVITAADMPGGQGVFYKFDLDWDASRIVFDYKRGVGYGYRIWMCDIDGSNLTQITTTPPDEAANMAEYDMGEYTYSFHYDDMHPCFTQEDTIIFTSTRCKFTTLCDYDGVLTTPVLHRINIDGTGLEKLTDSPVSEFAPSMMSDGRVVYTRWEYVDKDSLYCKVGYAMNPDGSHVNEIIGLDHHSPPTFNYFRQVPTNPNKFVCVGAPHYWQGDNLGPILLIDRTKEVRTHEEPDDPTPGPAVTYVTPKVHIWQEPGWNFWTGSGWVMDEDGSSGKLYTTPYPLNETQFLVTCKYNDSDSWDTRDAYDIYLIDVSENHIPLVSVSGTSCWNPYPLKTRDKPIKINALKFPSYVASNQGLALVTDVYKGLEGEGDPPIARGDVKYLRVNMVVSRPWSCHRILLWDPVVSSTGWAAALWPRVQLGIVPVEDDGSAYFVVPADRNIFLQALDSEYRELQRERTYINFRPGEFRSCIGCHEQSGHAPTPPYGSSEAVMAFQNPPVIPEPMPGEAAGTGDWAGWGVKVLYYPYDIQPIFNDPCRPGGSCVSCHSGGSPSGDLDLSDGLTEAYNVSYESLTYGGYCGPLVFENNDHMDDDLTQFEPPMYFGCHNSYLAWWLYNDATHRARLTDQELRTIFRWVDTNYQYYGTYYGRHHSDHSSDPDFRRMPTVEEAISYDAPSWHN
;
A
#
# COMPACT_ATOMS: atom_id res chain seq x y z
N MET A 1 50.86 41.66 41.16
CA MET A 1 50.89 42.85 40.28
C MET A 1 49.93 42.56 39.14
N LYS A 2 48.71 43.09 39.19
CA LYS A 2 48.27 44.35 38.56
C LYS A 2 48.11 44.24 37.02
N ARG A 3 46.82 44.29 36.61
CA ARG A 3 46.19 45.06 35.50
C ARG A 3 46.42 44.50 34.07
N LEU A 4 45.44 44.44 33.15
CA LEU A 4 44.22 45.26 32.97
C LEU A 4 43.25 44.62 31.91
N ILE A 5 41.93 44.61 32.21
CA ILE A 5 40.69 44.70 31.34
C ILE A 5 40.36 43.54 30.37
N LEU A 6 39.17 42.90 30.37
CA LEU A 6 37.76 43.35 30.59
C LEU A 6 36.94 42.33 31.43
N THR A 7 35.82 42.75 32.06
CA THR A 7 35.23 42.25 33.33
C THR A 7 33.72 41.91 33.26
N ILE A 8 33.31 40.74 33.81
CA ILE A 8 32.15 40.32 34.66
C ILE A 8 30.72 40.92 34.49
N ALA A 9 29.70 40.05 34.38
CA ALA A 9 28.52 39.95 35.28
C ALA A 9 27.76 38.59 35.14
N VAL A 10 27.41 37.98 36.29
CA VAL A 10 26.50 36.85 36.52
C VAL A 10 25.33 37.39 37.36
N SER A 11 24.12 36.84 37.16
CA SER A 11 22.87 36.94 37.98
C SER A 11 21.80 38.00 37.67
N VAL A 12 20.59 37.48 37.38
CA VAL A 12 19.21 37.97 37.63
C VAL A 12 18.67 39.18 36.85
N LEU A 13 17.73 38.89 35.95
CA LEU A 13 16.40 39.52 35.90
C LEU A 13 15.46 38.53 35.20
N CYS A 14 14.71 37.76 35.99
CA CYS A 14 13.41 37.25 35.59
C CYS A 14 12.55 38.46 35.19
N LEU A 15 11.84 38.34 34.08
CA LEU A 15 10.51 38.89 33.78
C LEU A 15 10.25 38.64 32.29
N TYR A 16 9.02 38.20 31.98
CA TYR A 16 8.42 37.89 30.67
C TYR A 16 8.65 36.45 30.17
N PRO A 17 7.61 35.60 30.28
CA PRO A 17 6.85 35.27 29.07
C PRO A 17 5.33 35.33 29.24
N ALA A 18 4.81 35.76 30.37
CA ALA A 18 3.38 35.81 30.54
C ALA A 18 2.74 36.93 29.67
N LYS A 19 3.24 38.18 29.66
CA LYS A 19 2.62 39.29 28.88
C LYS A 19 2.68 39.15 27.34
N MET A 20 3.32 38.11 26.80
CA MET A 20 3.40 37.92 25.36
C MET A 20 2.24 37.10 24.82
N GLY A 21 1.66 36.16 25.55
CA GLY A 21 0.80 35.17 24.92
C GLY A 21 -0.52 35.70 24.33
N GLN A 22 -1.25 36.57 25.04
CA GLN A 22 -2.55 37.07 24.55
C GLN A 22 -2.38 38.27 23.58
N ALA A 23 -1.39 39.13 23.79
CA ALA A 23 -1.03 40.23 22.90
C ALA A 23 -0.37 39.70 21.62
N ALA A 24 0.41 38.61 21.72
CA ALA A 24 0.92 37.92 20.56
C ALA A 24 -0.25 37.25 19.83
N VAL A 25 -1.12 36.47 20.49
CA VAL A 25 -2.26 35.86 19.78
C VAL A 25 -3.26 36.90 19.24
N GLN A 26 -3.34 38.12 19.78
CA GLN A 26 -4.12 39.22 19.20
C GLN A 26 -3.40 39.98 18.08
N ASP A 27 -2.07 39.89 17.99
CA ASP A 27 -1.29 40.57 16.96
C ASP A 27 -1.56 39.93 15.59
N GLY A 28 -2.03 40.75 14.65
CA GLY A 28 -2.34 40.33 13.30
C GLY A 28 -3.70 39.63 13.13
N VAL A 29 -4.58 39.61 14.14
CA VAL A 29 -5.95 39.08 14.00
C VAL A 29 -6.76 39.98 13.06
N GLU A 30 -7.29 39.40 11.99
CA GLU A 30 -8.20 40.03 11.04
C GLU A 30 -9.66 39.80 11.46
N VAL A 31 -9.99 38.56 11.83
CA VAL A 31 -11.34 38.13 12.23
C VAL A 31 -11.25 37.30 13.51
N ALA A 32 -12.13 37.53 14.47
CA ALA A 32 -12.31 36.60 15.60
C ALA A 32 -13.77 36.52 16.04
N HIS A 33 -14.36 35.35 15.92
CA HIS A 33 -15.69 35.03 16.45
C HIS A 33 -15.59 33.89 17.46
N CYS A 34 -15.98 34.21 18.68
CA CYS A 34 -16.06 33.26 19.80
C CYS A 34 -17.50 32.89 20.16
N PHE A 35 -18.47 33.38 19.38
CA PHE A 35 -19.89 33.04 19.46
C PHE A 35 -20.56 33.17 20.84
N ASP A 36 -19.99 33.98 21.75
CA ASP A 36 -20.74 34.56 22.88
C ASP A 36 -21.79 35.57 22.39
N ASP A 37 -21.46 36.28 21.31
CA ASP A 37 -22.38 37.06 20.48
C ASP A 37 -21.96 36.97 19.01
N LEU A 38 -22.67 37.67 18.11
CA LEU A 38 -22.33 37.71 16.68
C LEU A 38 -21.33 38.81 16.32
N ASN A 39 -20.79 39.53 17.31
CA ASN A 39 -19.84 40.59 17.05
C ASN A 39 -18.45 40.00 16.79
N ASP A 40 -17.69 40.73 15.98
CA ASP A 40 -16.30 40.42 15.70
C ASP A 40 -15.44 40.96 16.85
N SER A 41 -14.73 40.03 17.50
CA SER A 41 -13.87 40.27 18.66
C SER A 41 -12.49 40.84 18.25
N SER A 42 -12.15 40.83 16.95
CA SER A 42 -10.92 41.48 16.46
C SER A 42 -11.01 43.00 16.45
N GLY A 43 -12.23 43.54 16.37
CA GLY A 43 -12.49 44.98 16.23
C GLY A 43 -12.43 45.51 14.80
N ASN A 44 -12.25 44.65 13.79
CA ASN A 44 -12.21 45.04 12.36
C ASN A 44 -13.60 45.09 11.69
N GLY A 45 -14.65 44.75 12.44
CA GLY A 45 -16.03 45.00 12.05
C GLY A 45 -16.65 43.89 11.19
N HIS A 46 -16.12 42.66 11.26
CA HIS A 46 -16.65 41.49 10.57
C HIS A 46 -17.91 40.90 11.22
N THR A 47 -18.87 41.72 11.63
CA THR A 47 -20.07 41.24 12.36
C THR A 47 -20.78 40.09 11.63
N ALA A 48 -20.95 38.97 12.31
CA ALA A 48 -21.55 37.75 11.76
C ALA A 48 -23.08 37.86 11.67
N SER A 49 -23.66 37.10 10.74
CA SER A 49 -25.12 36.93 10.63
C SER A 49 -25.49 35.47 10.36
N LEU A 50 -26.49 34.98 11.11
CA LEU A 50 -27.02 33.62 10.99
C LEU A 50 -28.03 33.55 9.84
N GLN A 51 -27.97 32.48 9.05
CA GLN A 51 -28.86 32.21 7.92
C GLN A 51 -29.37 30.75 7.97
N GLY A 52 -30.39 30.43 7.17
CA GLY A 52 -30.86 29.04 6.99
C GLY A 52 -31.72 28.45 8.12
N GLY A 53 -31.47 28.86 9.36
CA GLY A 53 -31.98 28.14 10.55
C GLY A 53 -30.95 28.06 11.67
N ALA A 54 -29.68 28.36 11.36
CA ALA A 54 -28.57 28.40 12.30
C ALA A 54 -28.88 29.23 13.55
N ASN A 55 -28.48 28.72 14.72
CA ASN A 55 -28.84 29.31 16.01
C ASN A 55 -27.63 29.48 16.93
N LEU A 56 -27.55 30.63 17.59
CA LEU A 56 -26.54 30.94 18.61
C LEU A 56 -27.06 30.56 20.00
N SER A 57 -26.37 29.66 20.69
CA SER A 57 -26.74 29.27 22.05
C SER A 57 -25.52 28.78 22.83
N GLY A 58 -25.36 29.22 24.09
CA GLY A 58 -24.33 28.71 24.98
C GLY A 58 -22.88 28.88 24.47
N GLY A 59 -22.58 29.98 23.78
CA GLY A 59 -21.23 30.28 23.26
C GLY A 59 -20.89 29.59 21.94
N MET A 60 -21.87 29.01 21.24
CA MET A 60 -21.67 28.24 20.01
C MET A 60 -22.78 28.50 19.00
N VAL A 61 -22.47 28.36 17.72
CA VAL A 61 -23.47 28.30 16.64
C VAL A 61 -23.74 26.85 16.30
N TYR A 62 -25.03 26.49 16.21
CA TYR A 62 -25.50 25.17 15.81
C TYR A 62 -26.04 25.21 14.38
N PHE A 63 -25.75 24.14 13.64
CA PHE A 63 -26.16 23.88 12.26
C PHE A 63 -26.89 22.54 12.21
N ASP A 64 -28.04 22.47 11.54
CA ASP A 64 -28.86 21.25 11.45
C ASP A 64 -28.73 20.47 10.13
N GLY A 65 -27.83 20.93 9.24
CA GLY A 65 -27.57 20.30 7.94
C GLY A 65 -28.66 20.54 6.88
N ASN A 66 -29.48 21.60 7.00
CA ASN A 66 -30.52 21.94 6.03
C ASN A 66 -30.63 23.45 5.72
N GLY A 67 -29.67 23.96 4.96
CA GLY A 67 -29.58 25.34 4.48
C GLY A 67 -28.87 26.29 5.44
N ASP A 68 -28.34 25.78 6.55
CA ASP A 68 -27.74 26.54 7.65
C ASP A 68 -26.34 27.04 7.33
N TYR A 69 -26.10 28.35 7.53
CA TYR A 69 -24.77 28.93 7.42
C TYR A 69 -24.63 30.24 8.19
N VAL A 70 -23.39 30.66 8.43
CA VAL A 70 -23.04 31.97 9.01
C VAL A 70 -22.25 32.78 7.99
N ASN A 71 -22.69 34.00 7.70
CA ASN A 71 -21.90 34.96 6.95
C ASN A 71 -21.11 35.85 7.91
N VAL A 72 -19.78 35.82 7.81
CA VAL A 72 -18.84 36.66 8.58
C VAL A 72 -18.67 37.97 7.82
N GLY A 73 -19.12 39.10 8.40
CA GLY A 73 -19.31 40.40 7.74
C GLY A 73 -18.09 40.96 6.95
N SER A 74 -18.31 41.98 6.12
CA SER A 74 -17.30 42.58 5.21
C SER A 74 -16.49 43.65 5.93
N GLY A 75 -15.99 43.35 7.11
CA GLY A 75 -15.09 44.22 7.85
C GLY A 75 -13.84 44.62 7.04
N THR A 76 -12.96 45.37 7.67
CA THR A 76 -11.71 45.82 7.03
C THR A 76 -10.62 44.75 7.12
N TRP A 77 -10.22 44.23 5.97
CA TRP A 77 -9.05 43.35 5.81
C TRP A 77 -7.76 44.16 5.59
N SER A 78 -6.67 43.79 6.27
CA SER A 78 -5.33 44.29 5.96
C SER A 78 -4.62 43.44 4.89
N SER A 79 -4.99 42.16 4.76
CA SER A 79 -4.55 41.22 3.72
C SER A 79 -5.63 40.15 3.46
N ASN A 80 -5.77 39.71 2.21
CA ASN A 80 -6.75 38.68 1.85
C ASN A 80 -6.09 37.28 1.82
N PRO A 81 -6.48 36.33 2.68
CA PRO A 81 -5.87 34.98 2.68
C PRO A 81 -6.05 34.23 1.35
N CYS A 82 -7.02 34.62 0.50
CA CYS A 82 -7.31 33.94 -0.77
C CYS A 82 -6.49 34.45 -1.96
N ASP A 83 -5.66 35.48 -1.79
CA ASP A 83 -4.79 36.02 -2.85
C ASP A 83 -3.35 35.49 -2.82
N GLY A 84 -3.00 34.70 -1.80
CA GLY A 84 -1.71 34.03 -1.67
C GLY A 84 -0.51 34.97 -1.49
N SER A 85 -0.76 36.29 -1.33
CA SER A 85 0.28 37.32 -1.33
C SER A 85 0.92 37.55 0.03
N SER A 86 0.31 37.03 1.09
CA SER A 86 0.78 37.16 2.47
C SER A 86 0.62 35.85 3.24
N ASN A 87 1.42 35.72 4.29
CA ASN A 87 1.26 34.64 5.26
C ASN A 87 -0.08 34.77 5.98
N PHE A 88 -0.70 33.65 6.36
CA PHE A 88 -1.90 33.68 7.18
C PHE A 88 -1.99 32.46 8.10
N THR A 89 -2.85 32.56 9.12
CA THR A 89 -3.32 31.43 9.91
C THR A 89 -4.84 31.48 10.01
N ILE A 90 -5.52 30.34 9.94
CA ILE A 90 -6.95 30.21 10.22
C ILE A 90 -7.11 29.23 11.38
N ALA A 91 -7.99 29.53 12.33
CA ALA A 91 -8.39 28.63 13.41
C ALA A 91 -9.90 28.39 13.39
N ILE A 92 -10.31 27.15 13.62
CA ILE A 92 -11.71 26.79 13.77
C ILE A 92 -11.89 25.72 14.85
N ALA A 93 -12.83 25.93 15.77
CA ALA A 93 -13.22 24.93 16.75
C ALA A 93 -14.65 24.46 16.48
N TYR A 94 -14.83 23.16 16.26
CA TYR A 94 -16.08 22.58 15.78
C TYR A 94 -16.33 21.17 16.32
N ALA A 95 -17.58 20.72 16.26
CA ALA A 95 -17.94 19.31 16.41
C ALA A 95 -19.03 18.95 15.39
N SER A 96 -18.93 17.80 14.74
CA SER A 96 -19.95 17.30 13.80
C SER A 96 -20.77 16.17 14.43
N SER A 97 -22.01 16.02 13.99
CA SER A 97 -22.93 14.96 14.43
C SER A 97 -23.60 14.22 13.28
N GLN A 98 -23.11 14.36 12.04
CA GLN A 98 -23.71 13.64 10.92
C GLN A 98 -23.52 12.13 11.09
N THR A 99 -24.60 11.39 10.82
CA THR A 99 -24.66 9.93 10.88
C THR A 99 -25.06 9.42 9.50
N GLY A 100 -24.10 9.35 8.57
CA GLY A 100 -24.36 8.89 7.20
C GLY A 100 -23.07 8.51 6.46
N GLU A 101 -23.13 7.39 5.72
CA GLU A 101 -22.09 6.89 4.82
C GLU A 101 -22.07 7.71 3.52
N GLY A 102 -20.90 8.24 3.17
CA GLY A 102 -20.61 9.02 1.97
C GLY A 102 -19.31 9.80 2.13
N GLU A 103 -18.43 9.76 1.11
CA GLU A 103 -17.09 10.38 1.11
C GLU A 103 -17.09 11.91 0.97
N GLU A 104 -18.26 12.53 0.74
CA GLU A 104 -18.37 13.98 0.56
C GLU A 104 -18.34 14.71 1.94
N GLY A 105 -17.22 15.36 2.27
CA GLY A 105 -17.06 16.10 3.53
C GLY A 105 -17.91 17.39 3.65
N ALA A 106 -18.30 17.75 4.86
CA ALA A 106 -19.04 18.98 5.18
C ALA A 106 -18.12 20.20 5.28
N ALA A 107 -18.49 21.32 4.65
CA ALA A 107 -17.74 22.57 4.71
C ALA A 107 -17.83 23.23 6.09
N LEU A 108 -16.70 23.39 6.77
CA LEU A 108 -16.57 24.12 8.03
C LEU A 108 -16.49 25.63 7.79
N ALA A 109 -15.64 26.05 6.86
CA ALA A 109 -15.48 27.44 6.47
C ALA A 109 -15.05 27.56 5.01
N CYS A 110 -15.61 28.52 4.29
CA CYS A 110 -15.25 28.86 2.91
C CYS A 110 -14.89 30.35 2.86
N ILE A 111 -13.68 30.67 2.42
CA ILE A 111 -13.14 32.03 2.41
C ILE A 111 -12.97 32.44 0.94
N GLY A 112 -13.60 33.55 0.55
CA GLY A 112 -13.75 33.97 -0.84
C GLY A 112 -15.04 33.43 -1.49
N ASP A 113 -15.42 34.00 -2.63
CA ASP A 113 -16.63 33.68 -3.38
C ASP A 113 -16.27 33.41 -4.86
N PRO A 114 -16.46 32.17 -5.36
CA PRO A 114 -16.21 31.81 -6.76
C PRO A 114 -17.26 32.37 -7.73
N SER A 115 -18.40 32.87 -7.24
CA SER A 115 -19.52 33.35 -8.06
C SER A 115 -19.32 34.76 -8.65
N VAL A 116 -18.26 35.47 -8.23
CA VAL A 116 -17.98 36.84 -8.69
C VAL A 116 -17.31 36.84 -10.07
N GLU A 117 -17.90 37.56 -11.05
CA GLU A 117 -17.35 37.73 -12.40
C GLU A 117 -15.88 38.21 -12.36
N GLY A 118 -14.95 37.37 -12.83
CA GLY A 118 -13.53 37.72 -12.91
C GLY A 118 -12.53 36.61 -12.57
N GLY A 119 -13.01 35.46 -12.10
CA GLY A 119 -12.17 34.32 -11.80
C GLY A 119 -11.39 34.47 -10.49
N SER A 120 -12.11 34.69 -9.39
CA SER A 120 -11.52 34.73 -8.05
C SER A 120 -11.57 33.33 -7.43
N GLY A 121 -10.46 32.84 -6.88
CA GLY A 121 -10.42 31.56 -6.18
C GLY A 121 -10.95 31.63 -4.73
N HIS A 122 -11.25 30.47 -4.16
CA HIS A 122 -11.73 30.32 -2.79
C HIS A 122 -10.94 29.24 -2.02
N LEU A 123 -10.80 29.43 -0.71
CA LEU A 123 -10.20 28.46 0.22
C LEU A 123 -11.30 27.84 1.08
N THR A 124 -11.51 26.54 0.94
CA THR A 124 -12.51 25.78 1.71
C THR A 124 -11.83 24.86 2.70
N ILE A 125 -12.33 24.88 3.94
CA ILE A 125 -11.98 23.98 5.04
C ILE A 125 -13.16 23.05 5.25
N PHE A 126 -12.91 21.76 5.31
CA PHE A 126 -13.97 20.77 5.45
C PHE A 126 -13.60 19.69 6.45
N THR A 127 -14.63 18.98 6.88
CA THR A 127 -14.54 17.83 7.77
C THR A 127 -15.32 16.66 7.18
N ASN A 128 -15.02 15.44 7.59
CA ASN A 128 -15.88 14.31 7.25
C ASN A 128 -17.15 14.31 8.11
N ASN A 129 -18.10 13.44 7.78
CA ASN A 129 -19.44 13.44 8.38
C ASN A 129 -19.39 13.26 9.92
N ASN A 130 -18.45 12.47 10.44
CA ASN A 130 -18.32 12.23 11.88
C ASN A 130 -17.45 13.26 12.64
N GLY A 131 -16.92 14.27 11.95
CA GLY A 131 -16.14 15.36 12.56
C GLY A 131 -14.70 15.00 12.91
N GLN A 132 -14.24 13.80 12.56
CA GLN A 132 -12.93 13.27 12.97
C GLN A 132 -11.81 13.59 11.98
N TYR A 133 -12.07 14.43 10.99
CA TYR A 133 -11.16 14.73 9.89
C TYR A 133 -11.18 16.22 9.60
N VAL A 134 -10.04 16.84 9.31
CA VAL A 134 -9.96 18.21 8.75
C VAL A 134 -9.00 18.23 7.59
N ASP A 135 -9.40 18.90 6.52
CA ASP A 135 -8.56 19.21 5.37
C ASP A 135 -8.98 20.58 4.78
N CYS A 136 -8.13 21.14 3.91
CA CYS A 136 -8.34 22.41 3.25
C CYS A 136 -7.91 22.38 1.78
N TRP A 137 -8.78 22.91 0.91
CA TRP A 137 -8.56 22.96 -0.53
C TRP A 137 -8.65 24.40 -1.05
N TYR A 138 -7.88 24.68 -2.10
CA TYR A 138 -7.97 25.93 -2.84
C TYR A 138 -8.42 25.67 -4.28
N VAL A 139 -9.42 26.44 -4.72
CA VAL A 139 -9.97 26.34 -6.07
C VAL A 139 -9.66 27.64 -6.80
N GLY A 140 -8.76 27.59 -7.78
CA GLY A 140 -8.34 28.74 -8.58
C GLY A 140 -9.09 28.83 -9.91
N ALA A 141 -9.52 30.02 -10.32
CA ALA A 141 -10.43 30.17 -11.46
C ALA A 141 -9.79 30.17 -12.86
N VAL A 142 -8.47 29.99 -13.01
CA VAL A 142 -7.77 30.17 -14.31
C VAL A 142 -7.37 28.85 -14.99
N LEU A 143 -7.52 27.68 -14.35
CA LEU A 143 -7.09 26.40 -14.93
C LEU A 143 -8.11 25.25 -14.92
N GLY A 144 -9.34 25.45 -14.44
CA GLY A 144 -10.36 24.40 -14.50
C GLY A 144 -9.95 23.09 -13.81
N GLY A 145 -9.20 23.17 -12.70
CA GLY A 145 -8.83 22.03 -11.88
C GLY A 145 -8.78 22.40 -10.40
N THR A 146 -9.37 21.56 -9.56
CA THR A 146 -9.25 21.59 -8.09
C THR A 146 -7.81 21.28 -7.71
N GLN A 147 -7.18 22.12 -6.90
CA GLN A 147 -5.88 21.81 -6.32
C GLN A 147 -6.08 21.29 -4.90
N TYR A 148 -5.88 19.98 -4.76
CA TYR A 148 -5.94 19.27 -3.50
C TYR A 148 -4.61 19.48 -2.77
N SER A 149 -4.68 19.92 -1.51
CA SER A 149 -3.48 19.88 -0.67
C SER A 149 -3.13 18.42 -0.31
N GLY A 150 -4.12 17.52 -0.26
CA GLY A 150 -3.96 16.13 0.16
C GLY A 150 -3.56 16.00 1.63
N LEU A 151 -3.77 17.05 2.43
CA LEU A 151 -3.32 17.13 3.81
C LEU A 151 -4.51 16.91 4.72
N SER A 152 -4.57 15.75 5.35
CA SER A 152 -5.61 15.43 6.31
C SER A 152 -5.08 15.31 7.72
N TYR A 153 -5.77 15.94 8.67
CA TYR A 153 -5.55 15.69 10.09
C TYR A 153 -6.74 14.93 10.66
N SER A 154 -6.50 13.72 11.16
CA SER A 154 -7.54 12.87 11.75
C SER A 154 -7.48 12.92 13.28
N PHE A 155 -8.63 13.08 13.91
CA PHE A 155 -8.81 13.10 15.37
C PHE A 155 -9.31 11.74 15.87
N SER A 156 -8.85 11.32 17.06
CA SER A 156 -9.11 9.97 17.59
C SER A 156 -10.44 9.78 18.33
N ASP A 157 -11.33 10.77 18.37
CA ASP A 157 -12.63 10.70 19.05
C ASP A 157 -13.68 11.61 18.39
N GLY A 158 -14.97 11.42 18.67
CA GLY A 158 -16.08 12.21 18.09
C GLY A 158 -16.41 13.45 18.92
N ASN A 159 -15.39 14.13 19.45
CA ASN A 159 -15.54 15.27 20.36
C ASN A 159 -15.41 16.61 19.60
N MET A 160 -15.39 17.72 20.34
CA MET A 160 -15.12 19.03 19.76
C MET A 160 -13.61 19.19 19.50
N HIS A 161 -13.24 19.54 18.27
CA HIS A 161 -11.86 19.68 17.83
C HIS A 161 -11.53 21.15 17.52
N CYS A 162 -10.31 21.58 17.81
CA CYS A 162 -9.78 22.88 17.40
C CYS A 162 -8.60 22.66 16.46
N CYS A 163 -8.68 23.17 15.23
CA CYS A 163 -7.64 23.01 14.21
C CYS A 163 -7.15 24.35 13.69
N PHE A 164 -5.92 24.35 13.18
CA PHE A 164 -5.27 25.50 12.58
C PHE A 164 -4.71 25.17 11.21
N ILE A 165 -4.78 26.14 10.31
CA ILE A 165 -4.20 26.08 8.97
C ILE A 165 -3.26 27.26 8.84
N THR A 166 -1.97 26.98 8.67
CA THR A 166 -0.96 28.02 8.42
C THR A 166 -0.56 28.00 6.96
N TYR A 167 -0.36 29.17 6.36
CA TYR A 167 0.12 29.30 4.98
C TYR A 167 1.31 30.26 4.91
N ASN A 168 2.37 29.82 4.21
CA ASN A 168 3.59 30.58 3.94
C ASN A 168 3.66 30.98 2.47
N ALA A 169 3.39 32.25 2.19
CA ALA A 169 3.35 32.81 0.83
C ALA A 169 4.69 32.75 0.09
N SER A 170 5.83 32.71 0.81
CA SER A 170 7.14 32.68 0.16
C SER A 170 7.54 31.31 -0.37
N THR A 171 6.92 30.25 0.16
CA THR A 171 7.21 28.86 -0.19
C THR A 171 5.97 28.13 -0.73
N ASP A 172 4.81 28.80 -0.78
CA ASP A 172 3.50 28.21 -1.11
C ASP A 172 3.15 27.00 -0.22
N MET A 173 3.66 26.97 1.01
CA MET A 173 3.49 25.84 1.93
C MET A 173 2.33 26.08 2.88
N VAL A 174 1.38 25.16 2.92
CA VAL A 174 0.34 25.05 3.94
C VAL A 174 0.70 23.96 4.95
N LYS A 175 0.33 24.15 6.21
CA LYS A 175 0.52 23.15 7.26
C LYS A 175 -0.65 23.17 8.24
N LEU A 176 -1.14 21.97 8.56
CA LEU A 176 -2.22 21.75 9.52
C LEU A 176 -1.68 21.56 10.93
N TYR A 177 -2.46 22.00 11.91
CA TYR A 177 -2.23 21.75 13.32
C TYR A 177 -3.56 21.48 14.02
N ALA A 178 -3.51 20.83 15.16
CA ALA A 178 -4.65 20.58 16.02
C ALA A 178 -4.30 20.83 17.49
N LEU A 179 -5.29 21.24 18.30
CA LEU A 179 -5.14 21.16 19.75
C LEU A 179 -5.51 19.76 20.23
N ASP A 180 -4.56 19.05 20.83
CA ASP A 180 -4.78 17.79 21.54
C ASP A 180 -4.27 17.92 22.98
N GLY A 181 -5.12 17.60 23.96
CA GLY A 181 -4.81 17.80 25.38
C GLY A 181 -4.46 19.24 25.78
N GLY A 182 -4.76 20.24 24.94
CA GLY A 182 -4.39 21.64 25.12
C GLY A 182 -3.03 22.05 24.52
N SER A 183 -2.31 21.13 23.86
CA SER A 183 -1.07 21.40 23.13
C SER A 183 -1.29 21.42 21.62
N ALA A 184 -0.58 22.31 20.92
CA ALA A 184 -0.68 22.40 19.46
C ALA A 184 0.21 21.32 18.80
N VAL A 185 -0.42 20.26 18.30
CA VAL A 185 0.23 19.16 17.58
C VAL A 185 0.32 19.50 16.10
N ALA A 186 1.52 19.33 15.54
CA ALA A 186 1.76 19.56 14.13
C ALA A 186 1.25 18.39 13.29
N GLY A 187 0.40 18.71 12.31
CA GLY A 187 -0.08 17.80 11.28
C GLY A 187 0.74 17.85 10.00
N PRO A 188 0.20 17.28 8.91
CA PRO A 188 0.86 17.24 7.61
C PRO A 188 1.03 18.64 7.00
N SER A 189 1.99 18.75 6.08
CA SER A 189 2.30 19.98 5.35
C SER A 189 2.52 19.69 3.87
N GLY A 190 2.12 20.61 3.00
CA GLY A 190 2.19 20.46 1.55
C GLY A 190 2.02 21.81 0.87
N THR A 191 1.89 21.81 -0.46
CA THR A 191 1.68 23.04 -1.23
C THR A 191 0.22 23.24 -1.59
N LEU A 192 -0.28 24.47 -1.50
CA LEU A 192 -1.70 24.78 -1.74
C LEU A 192 -1.95 25.41 -3.13
N GLY A 193 -0.94 26.00 -3.75
CA GLY A 193 -1.00 26.47 -5.14
C GLY A 193 -1.89 27.69 -5.37
N ILE A 194 -1.93 28.62 -4.40
CA ILE A 194 -2.76 29.82 -4.51
C ILE A 194 -2.27 30.71 -5.67
N ASN A 195 -3.04 30.77 -6.77
CA ASN A 195 -2.59 31.35 -8.03
C ASN A 195 -3.52 32.43 -8.64
N THR A 196 -4.50 32.94 -7.89
CA THR A 196 -5.45 33.96 -8.41
C THR A 196 -5.62 35.17 -7.48
N THR A 197 -6.24 36.24 -7.99
CA THR A 197 -6.69 37.37 -7.17
C THR A 197 -7.95 36.96 -6.40
N GLY A 198 -7.84 36.73 -5.10
CA GLY A 198 -8.97 36.39 -4.24
C GLY A 198 -10.07 37.45 -4.26
N SER A 199 -11.33 37.02 -4.09
CA SER A 199 -12.48 37.93 -3.97
C SER A 199 -12.47 38.62 -2.60
N ASN A 200 -12.96 39.86 -2.51
CA ASN A 200 -13.14 40.57 -1.22
C ASN A 200 -14.47 40.20 -0.52
N GLU A 201 -14.98 38.99 -0.77
CA GLU A 201 -16.26 38.53 -0.26
C GLU A 201 -16.14 37.86 1.12
N TYR A 202 -17.30 37.71 1.77
CA TYR A 202 -17.48 37.31 3.16
C TYR A 202 -17.07 35.84 3.40
N PRO A 203 -16.28 35.50 4.44
CA PRO A 203 -16.15 34.12 4.88
C PRO A 203 -17.52 33.54 5.26
N ARG A 204 -17.78 32.31 4.84
CA ARG A 204 -19.02 31.59 5.15
C ARG A 204 -18.70 30.36 5.99
N LEU A 205 -19.42 30.13 7.08
CA LEU A 205 -19.25 28.97 7.96
C LEU A 205 -20.43 28.01 7.85
N GLY A 206 -20.17 26.71 7.97
CA GLY A 206 -21.15 25.62 7.92
C GLY A 206 -21.67 25.24 6.53
N ARG A 207 -21.32 26.03 5.50
CA ARG A 207 -21.63 25.78 4.09
C ARG A 207 -20.68 26.55 3.18
N ALA A 208 -20.31 25.97 2.04
CA ALA A 208 -19.58 26.69 0.99
C ALA A 208 -20.45 27.76 0.29
N HIS A 209 -19.81 28.66 -0.48
CA HIS A 209 -20.54 29.53 -1.40
C HIS A 209 -21.09 28.72 -2.58
N ASP A 210 -22.20 29.18 -3.16
CA ASP A 210 -22.81 28.49 -4.31
C ASP A 210 -21.89 28.71 -5.53
N ASP A 211 -21.16 27.67 -5.93
CA ASP A 211 -20.19 27.72 -7.03
C ASP A 211 -20.85 27.32 -8.37
N PRO A 212 -20.70 28.12 -9.46
CA PRO A 212 -21.13 27.72 -10.81
C PRO A 212 -20.51 26.42 -11.35
N TYR A 213 -19.40 25.93 -10.79
CA TYR A 213 -18.75 24.67 -11.18
C TYR A 213 -19.34 23.42 -10.50
N ASN A 214 -20.22 23.60 -9.50
CA ASN A 214 -20.90 22.52 -8.78
C ASN A 214 -19.97 21.50 -8.06
N ASP A 215 -18.72 21.88 -7.80
CA ASP A 215 -17.71 20.97 -7.22
C ASP A 215 -17.86 20.75 -5.70
N PHE A 216 -18.68 21.56 -5.00
CA PHE A 216 -18.70 21.62 -3.52
C PHE A 216 -20.10 21.71 -2.87
N ALA A 217 -21.18 21.67 -3.66
CA ALA A 217 -22.46 22.25 -3.26
C ALA A 217 -23.45 21.31 -2.54
N THR A 218 -23.05 20.14 -2.05
CA THR A 218 -24.03 19.11 -1.61
C THR A 218 -24.06 18.78 -0.12
N VAL A 219 -22.99 18.99 0.66
CA VAL A 219 -22.95 18.56 2.07
C VAL A 219 -22.85 19.73 3.06
N GLU A 220 -23.94 19.93 3.81
CA GLU A 220 -24.10 21.00 4.79
C GLU A 220 -23.78 20.51 6.20
N LEU A 221 -23.07 21.31 7.00
CA LEU A 221 -22.65 20.91 8.34
C LEU A 221 -23.88 20.64 9.24
N ASN A 222 -23.92 19.46 9.86
CA ASN A 222 -24.84 19.15 10.97
C ASN A 222 -24.01 19.01 12.25
N GLY A 223 -23.87 20.09 12.99
CA GLY A 223 -22.90 20.20 14.07
C GLY A 223 -22.89 21.57 14.73
N GLN A 224 -21.76 21.91 15.32
CA GLN A 224 -21.58 23.15 16.06
C GLN A 224 -20.18 23.74 15.84
N ILE A 225 -20.08 25.07 15.86
CA ILE A 225 -18.82 25.82 15.82
C ILE A 225 -18.78 26.75 17.03
N SER A 226 -17.68 26.70 17.79
CA SER A 226 -17.44 27.49 19.00
C SER A 226 -16.41 28.60 18.80
N LEU A 227 -15.57 28.49 17.77
CA LEU A 227 -14.57 29.50 17.44
C LEU A 227 -14.31 29.56 15.93
N PHE A 228 -14.14 30.77 15.39
CA PHE A 228 -13.54 31.01 14.08
C PHE A 228 -12.65 32.26 14.12
N ALA A 229 -11.38 32.12 13.72
CA ALA A 229 -10.45 33.25 13.70
C ALA A 229 -9.45 33.19 12.54
N ILE A 230 -9.01 34.37 12.07
CA ILE A 230 -8.04 34.51 10.96
C ILE A 230 -6.97 35.53 11.36
N TRP A 231 -5.70 35.19 11.08
CA TRP A 231 -4.53 36.05 11.24
C TRP A 231 -3.86 36.34 9.90
N ASN A 232 -3.29 37.54 9.75
CA ASN A 232 -2.46 37.97 8.61
C ASN A 232 -0.98 37.54 8.71
N ARG A 233 -0.70 36.53 9.53
CA ARG A 233 0.64 35.96 9.74
C ARG A 233 0.56 34.51 10.17
N ILE A 234 1.69 33.83 10.14
CA ILE A 234 1.84 32.52 10.78
C ILE A 234 2.05 32.75 12.28
N ILE A 235 1.13 32.23 13.10
CA ILE A 235 1.29 32.18 14.56
C ILE A 235 2.07 30.91 14.95
N SER A 236 2.82 30.97 16.05
CA SER A 236 3.58 29.84 16.59
C SER A 236 2.68 28.82 17.29
N THR A 237 3.16 27.59 17.49
CA THR A 237 2.43 26.56 18.25
C THR A 237 2.08 27.01 19.67
N SER A 238 2.99 27.73 20.34
CA SER A 238 2.71 28.35 21.65
C SER A 238 1.65 29.45 21.61
N GLU A 239 1.42 30.09 20.45
CA GLU A 239 0.32 31.05 20.29
C GLU A 239 -0.99 30.34 19.95
N MET A 240 -0.96 29.22 19.23
CA MET A 240 -2.13 28.37 18.92
C MET A 240 -2.79 27.84 20.20
N GLU A 241 -1.99 27.44 21.18
CA GLU A 241 -2.47 26.96 22.50
C GLU A 241 -3.23 28.03 23.30
N LEU A 242 -3.06 29.30 22.93
CA LEU A 242 -3.66 30.45 23.61
C LEU A 242 -4.88 31.02 22.87
N VAL A 243 -5.31 30.38 21.78
CA VAL A 243 -6.37 30.90 20.92
C VAL A 243 -7.73 30.96 21.62
N GLU A 244 -7.99 30.12 22.62
CA GLU A 244 -9.19 30.21 23.47
C GLU A 244 -9.24 31.53 24.29
N ASP A 245 -8.08 32.17 24.56
CA ASP A 245 -8.01 33.46 25.25
C ASP A 245 -8.42 34.65 24.35
N LEU A 246 -8.67 34.45 23.04
CA LEU A 246 -9.31 35.45 22.16
C LEU A 246 -10.75 35.75 22.57
N CYS A 247 -11.42 34.78 23.20
CA CYS A 247 -12.84 34.82 23.53
C CYS A 247 -13.15 35.56 24.83
N VAL A 248 -12.11 36.06 25.48
CA VAL A 248 -12.23 36.83 26.69
C VAL A 248 -12.24 38.30 26.28
N PRO A 249 -13.30 39.09 26.61
CA PRO A 249 -13.36 40.49 26.21
C PRO A 249 -12.07 41.20 26.65
N PRO A 250 -11.44 42.01 25.77
CA PRO A 250 -10.14 42.60 26.04
C PRO A 250 -10.28 43.58 27.20
N ASN A 251 -10.05 43.08 28.40
CA ASN A 251 -9.76 43.91 29.55
C ASN A 251 -8.25 43.81 29.76
N PRO A 252 -7.47 44.86 29.38
CA PRO A 252 -6.02 44.84 29.50
C PRO A 252 -5.54 44.62 30.95
N CYS A 253 -6.43 44.82 31.94
CA CYS A 253 -6.16 44.56 33.35
C CYS A 253 -6.42 43.10 33.77
N ARG A 254 -6.86 42.20 32.88
CA ARG A 254 -7.17 40.81 33.22
C ARG A 254 -5.89 39.97 33.38
N PRO A 255 -5.76 39.19 34.47
CA PRO A 255 -4.66 38.25 34.63
C PRO A 255 -4.67 37.14 33.57
N ASN A 256 -3.53 36.89 32.92
CA ASN A 256 -3.34 35.89 31.86
C ASN A 256 -1.95 35.22 31.93
N ASN A 257 -1.72 34.23 31.07
CA ASN A 257 -0.47 33.48 30.90
C ASN A 257 0.11 32.90 32.20
N PRO A 258 -0.58 31.90 32.77
CA PRO A 258 -0.20 31.29 34.04
C PRO A 258 1.14 30.55 33.96
N SER A 259 1.96 30.66 35.00
CA SER A 259 3.05 29.72 35.27
C SER A 259 2.96 29.25 36.74
N PRO A 260 2.83 27.94 37.02
CA PRO A 260 2.68 26.82 36.08
C PRO A 260 1.51 27.00 35.11
N ALA A 261 1.65 26.47 33.90
CA ALA A 261 0.61 26.53 32.88
C ALA A 261 -0.60 25.70 33.31
N ASN A 262 -1.75 25.94 32.66
CA ASN A 262 -2.95 25.18 32.96
C ASN A 262 -2.76 23.72 32.54
N LEU A 263 -3.15 22.79 33.41
CA LEU A 263 -2.99 21.34 33.28
C LEU A 263 -1.56 20.82 33.43
N ASP A 264 -0.57 21.66 33.75
CA ASP A 264 0.79 21.20 34.01
C ASP A 264 0.81 20.11 35.10
N GLU A 265 1.52 19.02 34.84
CA GLU A 265 1.83 17.99 35.83
C GLU A 265 3.33 18.01 36.16
N HIS A 266 3.75 17.25 37.18
CA HIS A 266 5.16 17.15 37.58
C HIS A 266 5.81 18.46 38.06
N ILE A 267 5.00 19.36 38.63
CA ILE A 267 5.47 20.65 39.15
C ILE A 267 6.23 20.50 40.48
N ASP A 268 7.35 21.21 40.63
CA ASP A 268 8.17 21.23 41.86
C ASP A 268 7.38 21.79 43.05
N TYR A 269 7.09 20.92 44.02
CA TYR A 269 6.31 21.23 45.21
C TYR A 269 7.05 22.15 46.22
N ARG A 270 8.38 22.32 46.10
CA ARG A 270 9.20 22.93 47.16
C ARG A 270 9.19 24.46 47.15
N ASN A 271 9.18 25.06 45.97
CA ASN A 271 9.29 26.51 45.78
C ASN A 271 8.38 26.98 44.63
N LEU A 272 7.08 26.67 44.74
CA LEU A 272 6.11 27.12 43.75
C LEU A 272 6.05 28.66 43.73
N ILE A 273 6.31 29.22 42.57
CA ILE A 273 6.01 30.60 42.24
C ILE A 273 4.86 30.56 41.25
N LEU A 274 3.71 31.12 41.64
CA LEU A 274 2.66 31.44 40.69
C LEU A 274 3.05 32.76 40.03
N ASP A 275 3.27 32.74 38.73
CA ASP A 275 3.54 33.93 37.92
C ASP A 275 2.39 34.11 36.94
N TRP A 276 1.98 35.35 36.75
CA TRP A 276 0.97 35.72 35.76
C TRP A 276 1.35 37.06 35.13
N SER A 277 0.63 37.44 34.10
CA SER A 277 0.73 38.77 33.49
C SER A 277 -0.60 39.49 33.44
N VAL A 278 -0.55 40.79 33.16
CA VAL A 278 -1.68 41.63 32.74
C VAL A 278 -1.21 42.49 31.58
N GLU A 279 -1.89 42.58 30.45
CA GLU A 279 -1.32 43.28 29.28
C GLU A 279 -1.32 44.83 29.38
N GLY A 280 -0.46 45.48 28.59
CA GLY A 280 -0.57 46.93 28.33
C GLY A 280 -0.23 47.93 29.43
N GLY A 281 0.24 47.52 30.61
CA GLY A 281 0.67 48.49 31.64
C GLY A 281 -0.48 49.36 32.16
N CYS A 282 -1.60 48.71 32.49
CA CYS A 282 -2.74 49.29 33.16
C CYS A 282 -2.35 50.05 34.45
N ASP A 283 -2.03 51.33 34.31
CA ASP A 283 -1.93 52.29 35.41
C ASP A 283 -3.37 52.83 35.64
N PRO A 284 -4.19 52.18 36.51
CA PRO A 284 -3.80 51.82 37.86
C PRO A 284 -4.36 50.45 38.37
N CYS A 285 -3.91 49.29 37.88
CA CYS A 285 -4.05 48.06 38.69
C CYS A 285 -3.19 48.23 39.94
N THR A 286 -3.78 48.59 41.07
CA THR A 286 -2.99 48.89 42.27
C THR A 286 -2.60 47.63 43.04
N THR A 287 -3.39 46.55 42.96
CA THR A 287 -3.16 45.30 43.70
C THR A 287 -3.89 44.09 43.09
N TYR A 288 -3.43 42.87 43.38
CA TYR A 288 -4.05 41.60 43.01
C TYR A 288 -4.51 40.81 44.25
N ASP A 289 -5.60 40.08 44.08
CA ASP A 289 -6.05 39.05 45.01
C ASP A 289 -5.73 37.67 44.42
N VAL A 290 -4.94 36.87 45.14
CA VAL A 290 -4.47 35.54 44.74
C VAL A 290 -5.35 34.49 45.40
N TYR A 291 -6.07 33.72 44.61
CA TYR A 291 -6.86 32.57 45.05
C TYR A 291 -6.07 31.31 44.71
N PHE A 292 -5.81 30.45 45.70
CA PHE A 292 -5.01 29.24 45.53
C PHE A 292 -5.41 28.17 46.55
N GLY A 293 -5.61 26.92 46.12
CA GLY A 293 -5.92 25.81 47.01
C GLY A 293 -6.27 24.52 46.28
N THR A 294 -6.79 23.53 47.01
CA THR A 294 -7.08 22.18 46.48
C THR A 294 -8.54 22.01 46.06
N SER A 295 -9.24 23.09 45.70
CA SER A 295 -10.67 23.06 45.32
C SER A 295 -10.97 24.10 44.24
N SER A 296 -11.96 23.83 43.40
CA SER A 296 -12.57 24.81 42.48
C SER A 296 -13.95 25.24 43.00
N PRO A 297 -14.22 26.55 43.19
CA PRO A 297 -13.29 27.67 43.02
C PRO A 297 -12.24 27.73 44.17
N PRO A 298 -11.02 28.21 43.91
CA PRO A 298 -9.96 28.25 44.91
C PRO A 298 -10.21 29.32 45.99
N PRO A 299 -9.76 29.10 47.25
CA PRO A 299 -9.89 30.09 48.32
C PRO A 299 -8.87 31.22 48.19
N LEU A 300 -9.24 32.42 48.66
CA LEU A 300 -8.33 33.58 48.73
C LEU A 300 -7.17 33.30 49.69
N GLN A 301 -5.93 33.40 49.20
CA GLN A 301 -4.69 33.20 49.99
C GLN A 301 -3.96 34.51 50.29
N ALA A 302 -3.94 35.44 49.35
CA ALA A 302 -3.31 36.74 49.53
C ALA A 302 -4.16 37.83 48.88
N SER A 303 -4.22 38.98 49.52
CA SER A 303 -4.92 40.16 49.01
C SER A 303 -4.00 41.36 49.06
N GLY A 304 -4.13 42.26 48.10
CA GLY A 304 -3.29 43.45 48.07
C GLY A 304 -1.89 43.23 47.47
N VAL A 305 -1.67 42.15 46.72
CA VAL A 305 -0.36 41.81 46.14
C VAL A 305 -0.01 42.82 45.05
N THR A 306 1.18 43.41 45.09
CA THR A 306 1.56 44.48 44.14
C THR A 306 2.39 43.99 42.95
N ASN A 307 2.96 42.79 43.05
CA ASN A 307 3.71 42.14 41.98
C ASN A 307 2.79 41.21 41.16
N THR A 308 3.27 40.78 40.00
CA THR A 308 2.60 39.77 39.16
C THR A 308 3.14 38.36 39.41
N ASP A 309 3.71 38.16 40.60
CA ASP A 309 4.17 36.89 41.12
C ASP A 309 3.65 36.70 42.55
N TRP A 310 3.49 35.44 42.94
CA TRP A 310 3.22 35.05 44.30
C TRP A 310 3.95 33.75 44.63
N SER A 311 4.94 33.86 45.51
CA SER A 311 5.60 32.68 46.07
C SER A 311 4.69 32.04 47.11
N CYS A 312 4.41 30.76 46.93
CA CYS A 312 3.70 30.00 47.93
C CYS A 312 4.52 29.98 49.24
N PRO A 313 3.96 30.39 50.40
CA PRO A 313 4.72 30.54 51.63
C PRO A 313 5.11 29.21 52.29
N SER A 314 4.67 28.08 51.75
CA SER A 314 4.99 26.75 52.25
C SER A 314 5.03 25.75 51.10
N PRO A 315 5.85 24.69 51.19
CA PRO A 315 5.84 23.60 50.23
C PRO A 315 4.44 23.02 50.07
N LEU A 316 4.11 22.63 48.85
CA LEU A 316 2.85 21.97 48.54
C LEU A 316 2.88 20.51 48.96
N ASN A 317 1.70 19.91 49.01
CA ASN A 317 1.58 18.46 49.06
C ASN A 317 2.04 17.91 47.71
N ILE A 318 2.75 16.79 47.78
CA ILE A 318 3.23 16.05 46.63
C ILE A 318 2.08 15.26 45.97
N ASP A 319 2.15 14.98 44.66
CA ASP A 319 1.13 14.26 43.88
C ASP A 319 -0.31 14.79 44.08
N GLN A 320 -0.47 16.12 44.10
CA GLN A 320 -1.74 16.77 44.46
C GLN A 320 -2.11 17.86 43.45
N TRP A 321 -3.38 17.83 43.01
CA TRP A 321 -3.97 18.89 42.21
C TRP A 321 -4.21 20.16 43.04
N TYR A 322 -3.83 21.30 42.47
CA TYR A 322 -4.09 22.65 42.98
C TYR A 322 -4.76 23.49 41.90
N TRP A 323 -5.73 24.31 42.33
CA TRP A 323 -6.45 25.30 41.53
C TRP A 323 -6.03 26.69 41.97
N TRP A 324 -5.95 27.60 41.02
CA TRP A 324 -5.61 28.99 41.29
C TRP A 324 -6.22 29.96 40.31
N GLN A 325 -6.48 31.17 40.79
CA GLN A 325 -7.10 32.25 40.04
C GLN A 325 -6.59 33.58 40.58
N ILE A 326 -6.42 34.56 39.71
CA ILE A 326 -6.03 35.92 40.10
C ILE A 326 -7.17 36.88 39.78
N LYS A 327 -7.45 37.80 40.71
CA LYS A 327 -8.39 38.91 40.48
C LYS A 327 -7.66 40.24 40.61
N ALA A 328 -7.69 41.07 39.58
CA ALA A 328 -7.03 42.36 39.55
C ALA A 328 -7.93 43.48 40.10
N GLN A 329 -7.39 44.35 40.96
CA GLN A 329 -8.11 45.48 41.55
C GLN A 329 -7.72 46.81 40.87
N VAL A 330 -8.71 47.46 40.26
CA VAL A 330 -8.53 48.71 39.51
C VAL A 330 -9.39 49.83 40.14
N PRO A 331 -8.79 50.80 40.85
CA PRO A 331 -9.55 51.86 41.50
C PRO A 331 -10.31 52.73 40.51
N GLY A 332 -11.64 52.82 40.67
CA GLY A 332 -12.51 53.66 39.85
C GLY A 332 -13.04 53.00 38.57
N ASP A 333 -12.64 51.76 38.29
CA ASP A 333 -13.21 50.95 37.21
C ASP A 333 -14.50 50.26 37.68
N PRO A 334 -15.66 50.49 37.04
CA PRO A 334 -16.92 49.82 37.38
C PRO A 334 -16.88 48.29 37.19
N CYS A 335 -15.90 47.75 36.47
CA CYS A 335 -15.69 46.32 36.25
C CYS A 335 -14.69 45.69 37.25
N SER A 336 -14.19 46.43 38.26
CA SER A 336 -13.29 45.89 39.30
C SER A 336 -14.07 45.17 40.43
N PRO A 337 -13.60 44.01 40.94
CA PRO A 337 -12.39 43.29 40.52
C PRO A 337 -12.56 42.57 39.19
N ILE A 338 -11.50 42.58 38.39
CA ILE A 338 -11.47 41.94 37.07
C ILE A 338 -10.95 40.51 37.25
N GLU A 339 -11.76 39.52 36.89
CA GLU A 339 -11.48 38.10 37.14
C GLU A 339 -10.64 37.49 36.00
N GLY A 340 -9.50 36.90 36.35
CA GLY A 340 -8.72 36.03 35.46
C GLY A 340 -9.35 34.65 35.29
N SER A 341 -8.84 33.86 34.33
CA SER A 341 -9.22 32.45 34.18
C SER A 341 -8.83 31.63 35.42
N GLU A 342 -9.58 30.56 35.69
CA GLU A 342 -9.17 29.57 36.69
C GLU A 342 -8.21 28.56 36.04
N TRP A 343 -7.09 28.31 36.69
CA TRP A 343 -6.06 27.39 36.23
C TRP A 343 -5.83 26.28 37.26
N LYS A 344 -5.36 25.12 36.82
CA LYS A 344 -4.95 24.04 37.72
C LYS A 344 -3.64 23.40 37.28
N PHE A 345 -2.90 22.84 38.22
CA PHE A 345 -1.70 22.05 37.97
C PHE A 345 -1.58 20.94 39.02
N LYS A 346 -0.73 19.95 38.76
CA LYS A 346 -0.44 18.84 39.66
C LYS A 346 1.04 18.86 40.06
N THR A 347 1.31 18.76 41.36
CA THR A 347 2.68 18.56 41.84
C THR A 347 3.17 17.16 41.47
N GLY A 348 4.46 17.03 41.12
CA GLY A 348 5.09 15.73 40.87
C GLY A 348 5.23 14.90 42.15
N GLY A 349 5.89 13.75 42.04
CA GLY A 349 6.28 12.87 43.15
C GLY A 349 6.24 11.38 42.85
N LYS A 350 6.03 11.00 41.59
CA LYS A 350 5.91 9.61 41.15
C LYS A 350 6.55 9.46 39.78
N ALA A 351 7.23 8.34 39.59
CA ALA A 351 7.69 7.93 38.27
C ALA A 351 6.49 7.66 37.34
N TYR A 352 6.69 7.83 36.04
CA TYR A 352 5.66 7.75 35.00
C TYR A 352 6.24 7.13 33.70
N ASN A 353 5.39 6.83 32.71
CA ASN A 353 5.76 6.20 31.43
C ASN A 353 6.60 4.90 31.58
N PRO A 354 6.05 3.84 32.19
CA PRO A 354 6.76 2.58 32.35
C PRO A 354 6.97 1.83 31.03
N SER A 355 8.10 1.15 30.91
CA SER A 355 8.36 0.09 29.93
C SER A 355 8.99 -1.11 30.67
N PRO A 356 8.46 -2.33 30.58
CA PRO A 356 7.19 -2.73 29.97
C PRO A 356 5.99 -1.89 30.46
N TYR A 357 5.03 -1.62 29.59
CA TYR A 357 3.85 -0.83 29.94
C TYR A 357 2.94 -1.60 30.90
N ASP A 358 2.08 -0.89 31.65
CA ASP A 358 1.24 -1.54 32.64
C ASP A 358 0.22 -2.50 32.00
N GLY A 359 0.29 -3.77 32.38
CA GLY A 359 -0.51 -4.86 31.84
C GLY A 359 0.08 -5.55 30.60
N GLU A 360 1.32 -5.24 30.21
CA GLU A 360 1.97 -5.83 29.03
C GLU A 360 2.13 -7.36 29.17
N GLY A 361 1.75 -8.12 28.14
CA GLY A 361 1.90 -9.58 28.10
C GLY A 361 3.01 -10.02 27.14
N ASN A 362 3.49 -11.26 27.30
CA ASN A 362 4.56 -11.85 26.47
C ASN A 362 5.89 -11.07 26.49
N VAL A 363 6.23 -10.48 27.63
CA VAL A 363 7.49 -9.77 27.83
C VAL A 363 8.66 -10.77 27.82
N GLN A 364 9.73 -10.45 27.10
CA GLN A 364 10.92 -11.32 27.02
C GLN A 364 11.60 -11.44 28.39
N THR A 365 12.12 -12.63 28.72
CA THR A 365 12.86 -12.82 29.99
C THR A 365 14.18 -12.04 30.06
N SER A 366 14.62 -11.45 28.93
CA SER A 366 15.76 -10.54 28.84
C SER A 366 15.40 -9.06 28.97
N SER A 367 14.12 -8.69 29.10
CA SER A 367 13.69 -7.30 29.10
C SER A 367 14.24 -6.48 30.28
N GLN A 368 14.58 -5.22 30.00
CA GLN A 368 14.92 -4.21 31.01
C GLN A 368 13.67 -3.38 31.33
N LEU A 369 13.53 -2.97 32.60
CA LEU A 369 12.51 -2.02 33.03
C LEU A 369 13.04 -0.60 32.88
N SER A 370 12.27 0.34 32.35
CA SER A 370 12.60 1.77 32.29
C SER A 370 11.40 2.65 32.57
N TRP A 371 11.63 3.88 33.05
CA TRP A 371 10.58 4.84 33.39
C TRP A 371 11.05 6.28 33.12
N SER A 372 10.15 7.24 33.26
CA SER A 372 10.46 8.66 33.41
C SER A 372 10.32 9.07 34.87
N GLY A 373 11.12 10.04 35.31
CA GLY A 373 11.01 10.59 36.66
C GLY A 373 11.12 12.10 36.70
N ASP A 374 10.70 12.68 37.82
CA ASP A 374 10.70 14.12 38.00
C ASP A 374 12.11 14.70 37.95
N SER A 375 12.24 15.90 37.37
CA SER A 375 13.54 16.62 37.28
C SER A 375 14.20 16.91 38.63
N PHE A 376 13.47 16.74 39.73
CA PHE A 376 13.91 16.95 41.10
C PHE A 376 14.01 15.66 41.94
N ALA A 377 13.84 14.49 41.33
CA ALA A 377 14.16 13.21 41.96
C ALA A 377 15.67 13.07 42.16
N ASP A 378 16.10 12.72 43.38
CA ASP A 378 17.52 12.49 43.69
C ASP A 378 17.97 11.08 43.25
N SER A 379 17.05 10.10 43.29
CA SER A 379 17.23 8.69 42.90
C SER A 379 15.89 7.95 42.88
N TYR A 380 15.89 6.67 42.50
CA TYR A 380 14.71 5.82 42.37
C TYR A 380 14.89 4.53 43.17
N ASN A 381 14.01 4.25 44.12
CA ASN A 381 13.93 2.95 44.78
C ASN A 381 13.08 2.01 43.94
N VAL A 382 13.69 0.96 43.40
CA VAL A 382 13.04 -0.03 42.55
C VAL A 382 12.47 -1.15 43.41
N TYR A 383 11.18 -1.42 43.27
CA TYR A 383 10.51 -2.58 43.83
C TYR A 383 10.06 -3.48 42.68
N PHE A 384 10.31 -4.77 42.81
CA PHE A 384 10.03 -5.75 41.78
C PHE A 384 9.75 -7.12 42.40
N GLY A 385 8.80 -7.86 41.85
CA GLY A 385 8.48 -9.22 42.26
C GLY A 385 7.19 -9.75 41.63
N THR A 386 6.68 -10.86 42.12
CA THR A 386 5.45 -11.51 41.60
C THR A 386 4.23 -11.22 42.46
N THR A 387 4.29 -10.20 43.32
CA THR A 387 3.21 -9.84 44.26
C THR A 387 2.53 -8.54 43.82
N PRO A 388 1.18 -8.46 43.79
CA PRO A 388 0.45 -7.29 43.30
C PRO A 388 0.68 -5.96 44.03
N ASP A 389 1.50 -5.93 45.08
CA ASP A 389 1.87 -4.73 45.85
C ASP A 389 3.14 -4.03 45.31
N GLY A 390 3.61 -4.43 44.12
CA GLY A 390 4.83 -3.89 43.47
C GLY A 390 6.11 -4.65 43.84
N GLY A 391 5.99 -5.76 44.58
CA GLY A 391 7.13 -6.62 44.90
C GLY A 391 8.02 -6.12 46.02
N THR A 392 9.23 -6.67 46.09
CA THR A 392 10.22 -6.33 47.13
C THR A 392 11.23 -5.32 46.61
N PHE A 393 11.76 -4.48 47.51
CA PHE A 393 12.86 -3.57 47.19
C PHE A 393 14.05 -4.32 46.60
N GLN A 394 14.50 -3.91 45.42
CA GLN A 394 15.64 -4.49 44.71
C GLN A 394 16.87 -3.59 44.75
N ASP A 395 16.72 -2.31 44.39
CA ASP A 395 17.85 -1.39 44.24
C ASP A 395 17.47 0.09 44.41
N ASN A 396 18.46 0.96 44.59
CA ASN A 396 18.35 2.42 44.48
C ASN A 396 19.26 2.92 43.35
N THR A 397 18.67 3.38 42.24
CA THR A 397 19.38 3.82 41.04
C THR A 397 19.22 5.32 40.79
N THR A 398 20.18 5.94 40.11
CA THR A 398 20.06 7.31 39.61
C THR A 398 19.65 7.37 38.14
N ASP A 399 19.85 6.28 37.40
CA ASP A 399 19.39 6.14 36.02
C ASP A 399 17.98 5.54 36.04
N PRO A 400 17.05 5.99 35.18
CA PRO A 400 15.66 5.57 35.26
C PRO A 400 15.42 4.23 34.54
N CYS A 401 16.26 3.24 34.82
CA CYS A 401 16.16 1.88 34.32
C CYS A 401 16.70 0.83 35.31
N PHE A 402 16.24 -0.42 35.16
CA PHE A 402 16.61 -1.56 36.00
C PHE A 402 16.46 -2.89 35.24
N THR A 403 17.45 -3.77 35.31
CA THR A 403 17.40 -5.10 34.66
C THR A 403 17.13 -6.20 35.69
N PRO A 404 15.90 -6.76 35.77
CA PRO A 404 15.56 -7.86 36.66
C PRO A 404 16.04 -9.22 36.14
N THR A 405 15.92 -10.26 36.97
CA THR A 405 15.91 -11.66 36.51
C THR A 405 14.46 -12.12 36.37
N LEU A 406 14.11 -12.64 35.21
CA LEU A 406 12.75 -13.01 34.84
C LEU A 406 12.66 -14.52 34.55
N GLU A 407 11.62 -15.16 35.06
CA GLU A 407 11.22 -16.51 34.71
C GLU A 407 10.13 -16.43 33.64
N ALA A 408 10.03 -17.44 32.77
CA ALA A 408 8.97 -17.53 31.78
C ALA A 408 7.58 -17.73 32.43
N GLU A 409 6.50 -17.39 31.71
CA GLU A 409 5.11 -17.62 32.13
C GLU A 409 4.76 -17.06 33.51
N THR A 410 5.37 -15.94 33.88
CA THR A 410 5.32 -15.40 35.24
C THR A 410 4.80 -13.97 35.22
N PRO A 411 3.70 -13.67 35.94
CA PRO A 411 3.26 -12.31 36.14
C PRO A 411 4.17 -11.60 37.15
N TYR A 412 4.68 -10.45 36.76
CA TYR A 412 5.50 -9.55 37.56
C TYR A 412 4.77 -8.24 37.83
N TYR A 413 5.10 -7.66 38.97
CA TYR A 413 4.63 -6.38 39.44
C TYR A 413 5.83 -5.58 39.93
N TRP A 414 5.82 -4.30 39.61
CA TRP A 414 6.94 -3.43 39.90
C TRP A 414 6.46 -2.02 40.19
N ARG A 415 7.25 -1.31 40.99
CA ARG A 415 6.93 0.03 41.45
C ARG A 415 8.22 0.80 41.62
N ILE A 416 8.20 2.07 41.26
CA ILE A 416 9.32 2.97 41.46
C ILE A 416 8.93 4.03 42.47
N ASP A 417 9.62 4.04 43.63
CA ASP A 417 9.47 5.13 44.58
C ASP A 417 10.55 6.19 44.32
N GLU A 418 10.15 7.39 43.92
CA GLU A 418 11.11 8.49 43.74
C GLU A 418 11.62 8.98 45.10
N VAL A 419 12.94 9.12 45.23
CA VAL A 419 13.56 9.66 46.43
C VAL A 419 13.76 11.15 46.24
N ILE A 420 13.00 11.96 46.97
CA ILE A 420 13.06 13.42 46.87
C ILE A 420 13.43 14.01 48.23
N GLY A 421 14.52 14.77 48.30
CA GLY A 421 15.06 15.30 49.56
C GLY A 421 15.45 14.20 50.54
N GLY A 422 15.85 13.03 50.02
CA GLY A 422 16.15 11.83 50.82
C GLY A 422 14.93 11.09 51.38
N SER A 423 13.70 11.44 50.98
CA SER A 423 12.46 10.77 51.39
C SER A 423 11.77 10.08 50.20
N PRO A 424 11.53 8.76 50.26
CA PRO A 424 10.87 8.03 49.17
C PRO A 424 9.38 8.39 49.08
N GLN A 425 8.91 8.57 47.86
CA GLN A 425 7.54 8.87 47.49
C GLN A 425 6.99 7.68 46.74
N THR A 426 5.93 7.08 47.27
CA THR A 426 5.45 5.80 46.75
C THR A 426 4.83 5.97 45.37
N GLY A 427 5.40 5.29 44.37
CA GLY A 427 4.91 5.29 42.99
C GLY A 427 3.67 4.42 42.79
N ASP A 428 3.15 4.41 41.57
CA ASP A 428 2.10 3.49 41.16
C ASP A 428 2.68 2.10 40.87
N VAL A 429 1.88 1.05 41.07
CA VAL A 429 2.29 -0.33 40.80
C VAL A 429 1.91 -0.66 39.37
N TRP A 430 2.91 -1.05 38.57
CA TRP A 430 2.75 -1.54 37.21
C TRP A 430 2.93 -3.06 37.16
N SER A 431 2.40 -3.69 36.12
CA SER A 431 2.42 -5.14 35.94
C SER A 431 2.79 -5.55 34.52
N PHE A 432 3.34 -6.75 34.36
CA PHE A 432 3.51 -7.41 33.07
C PHE A 432 3.59 -8.93 33.23
N GLU A 433 3.45 -9.69 32.15
CA GLU A 433 3.60 -11.15 32.12
C GLU A 433 4.67 -11.59 31.12
N THR A 434 5.58 -12.47 31.54
CA THR A 434 6.64 -12.97 30.68
C THR A 434 6.16 -14.03 29.69
N ALA A 435 6.83 -14.10 28.53
CA ALA A 435 6.51 -15.03 27.45
C ALA A 435 6.62 -16.51 27.88
N LEU A 436 5.98 -17.40 27.08
CA LEU A 436 6.06 -18.86 27.22
C LEU A 436 7.51 -19.35 27.15
N ALA A 437 7.81 -20.42 27.89
CA ALA A 437 9.11 -21.07 27.75
C ALA A 437 9.26 -21.67 26.34
N PRO A 438 10.44 -21.59 25.71
CA PRO A 438 10.67 -22.27 24.44
C PRO A 438 10.45 -23.79 24.60
N PRO A 439 9.76 -24.46 23.65
CA PRO A 439 9.48 -25.89 23.74
C PRO A 439 10.75 -26.72 23.83
N ASP A 440 10.65 -27.88 24.49
CA ASP A 440 11.76 -28.83 24.54
C ASP A 440 12.13 -29.28 23.10
N PRO A 441 13.41 -29.26 22.70
CA PRO A 441 13.87 -29.82 21.43
C PRO A 441 13.37 -31.24 21.14
N GLU A 442 13.18 -32.08 22.17
CA GLU A 442 12.59 -33.42 22.00
C GLU A 442 11.14 -33.36 21.49
N GLU A 443 10.35 -32.36 21.91
CA GLU A 443 8.97 -32.15 21.46
C GLU A 443 8.91 -31.62 20.04
N LEU A 444 9.84 -30.72 19.66
CA LEU A 444 9.95 -30.17 18.31
C LEU A 444 10.52 -31.20 17.30
N GLY A 445 11.28 -32.18 17.78
CA GLY A 445 11.92 -33.20 16.96
C GLY A 445 13.15 -32.70 16.18
N PHE A 446 13.77 -31.62 16.64
CA PHE A 446 15.05 -31.07 16.18
C PHE A 446 15.64 -30.17 17.28
N ASP A 447 16.97 -30.04 17.30
CA ASP A 447 17.71 -29.25 18.30
C ASP A 447 18.48 -28.07 17.70
N GLU A 448 18.56 -27.97 16.37
CA GLU A 448 19.20 -26.87 15.66
C GLU A 448 18.26 -26.21 14.64
N ILE A 449 18.34 -24.88 14.52
CA ILE A 449 17.64 -24.06 13.53
C ILE A 449 18.69 -23.39 12.64
N LEU A 450 18.54 -23.51 11.32
CA LEU A 450 19.26 -22.72 10.33
C LEU A 450 18.51 -21.43 10.00
N PHE A 451 19.24 -20.36 9.77
CA PHE A 451 18.67 -19.07 9.38
C PHE A 451 19.69 -18.18 8.69
N VAL A 452 19.21 -17.18 7.95
CA VAL A 452 20.02 -16.12 7.36
C VAL A 452 20.12 -14.97 8.35
N GLN A 453 21.33 -14.49 8.61
CA GLN A 453 21.56 -13.29 9.40
C GLN A 453 21.98 -12.15 8.47
N ARG A 454 21.19 -11.08 8.43
CA ARG A 454 21.49 -9.83 7.70
C ARG A 454 20.54 -8.71 8.14
N PRO A 455 20.91 -7.43 7.95
CA PRO A 455 19.97 -6.34 8.10
C PRO A 455 18.77 -6.45 7.14
N SER A 456 17.64 -5.89 7.55
CA SER A 456 16.51 -5.58 6.66
C SER A 456 16.95 -4.55 5.60
N PHE A 457 16.31 -4.53 4.45
CA PHE A 457 16.50 -3.50 3.43
C PHE A 457 15.14 -2.96 2.98
N ALA A 458 15.13 -1.71 2.52
CA ALA A 458 13.95 -1.08 1.94
C ALA A 458 13.90 -1.37 0.43
N SER A 459 12.81 -2.00 -0.01
CA SER A 459 12.46 -2.07 -1.43
C SER A 459 11.12 -1.39 -1.66
N ASP A 460 10.92 -0.95 -2.89
CA ASP A 460 9.66 -0.33 -3.28
C ASP A 460 8.57 -1.42 -3.39
N HIS A 461 8.79 -2.44 -4.21
CA HIS A 461 7.83 -3.54 -4.40
C HIS A 461 8.39 -4.91 -3.97
N PHE A 462 7.52 -5.89 -3.66
CA PHE A 462 7.91 -7.25 -3.19
C PHE A 462 8.86 -8.03 -4.10
N TYR A 463 8.88 -7.63 -5.36
CA TYR A 463 9.61 -8.28 -6.44
C TYR A 463 10.84 -7.47 -6.84
N THR A 464 11.16 -6.40 -6.12
CA THR A 464 12.28 -5.51 -6.41
C THR A 464 13.37 -5.56 -5.35
N ASP A 465 13.27 -6.49 -4.38
CA ASP A 465 14.26 -6.75 -3.34
C ASP A 465 15.68 -7.01 -3.88
N PHE A 466 15.77 -7.53 -5.10
CA PHE A 466 17.05 -7.76 -5.78
C PHE A 466 17.48 -6.60 -6.69
N ILE A 467 16.64 -5.57 -6.83
CA ILE A 467 16.82 -4.40 -7.68
C ILE A 467 17.22 -3.19 -6.84
N HIS A 468 16.48 -2.89 -5.76
CA HIS A 468 16.68 -1.71 -4.95
C HIS A 468 17.80 -1.89 -3.91
N TYR A 469 18.74 -0.95 -3.91
CA TYR A 469 19.89 -0.96 -3.01
C TYR A 469 19.88 0.27 -2.10
N ASP A 470 19.79 0.01 -0.80
CA ASP A 470 20.21 0.96 0.22
C ASP A 470 21.75 1.06 0.22
N PRO A 471 22.33 2.24 -0.08
CA PRO A 471 23.78 2.42 -0.16
C PRO A 471 24.49 2.26 1.20
N ASP A 472 23.80 2.32 2.34
CA ASP A 472 24.44 2.34 3.67
C ASP A 472 24.28 1.02 4.45
N GLY A 473 25.37 0.23 4.49
CA GLY A 473 25.55 -0.83 5.49
C GLY A 473 24.81 -2.16 5.23
N LEU A 474 24.30 -2.40 4.02
CA LEU A 474 23.66 -3.69 3.66
C LEU A 474 24.69 -4.80 3.40
N PHE A 475 25.76 -4.51 2.66
CA PHE A 475 26.82 -5.47 2.34
C PHE A 475 27.85 -5.54 3.46
N ARG A 476 27.76 -6.58 4.29
CA ARG A 476 28.63 -6.76 5.45
C ARG A 476 29.35 -8.09 5.38
N SER A 477 30.47 -8.22 6.10
CA SER A 477 31.24 -9.46 6.16
C SER A 477 30.63 -10.51 7.11
N ASP A 478 29.83 -10.05 8.08
CA ASP A 478 29.14 -10.85 9.09
C ASP A 478 27.78 -11.37 8.62
N ASN A 479 27.24 -10.88 7.49
CA ASN A 479 26.07 -11.47 6.85
C ASN A 479 26.36 -12.93 6.46
N GLY A 480 25.41 -13.83 6.67
CA GLY A 480 25.66 -15.25 6.44
C GLY A 480 24.51 -16.17 6.81
N ILE A 481 24.76 -17.47 6.70
CA ILE A 481 23.86 -18.52 7.17
C ILE A 481 24.43 -19.05 8.48
N TYR A 482 23.60 -19.07 9.51
CA TYR A 482 23.95 -19.46 10.87
C TYR A 482 23.09 -20.62 11.33
N LYS A 483 23.57 -21.32 12.35
CA LYS A 483 22.80 -22.31 13.09
C LYS A 483 22.69 -21.92 14.55
N TYR A 484 21.51 -22.11 15.11
CA TYR A 484 21.22 -21.90 16.52
C TYR A 484 20.85 -23.23 17.17
N ASN A 485 21.52 -23.58 18.27
CA ASN A 485 21.18 -24.76 19.05
C ASN A 485 20.19 -24.41 20.18
N LEU A 486 19.01 -25.04 20.16
CA LEU A 486 17.92 -24.80 21.10
C LEU A 486 18.23 -25.24 22.53
N THR A 487 19.16 -26.19 22.73
CA THR A 487 19.54 -26.68 24.06
C THR A 487 20.67 -25.84 24.68
N THR A 488 21.68 -25.49 23.90
CA THR A 488 22.86 -24.75 24.40
C THR A 488 22.73 -23.24 24.24
N HIS A 489 21.73 -22.78 23.48
CA HIS A 489 21.53 -21.37 23.10
C HIS A 489 22.75 -20.74 22.40
N VAL A 490 23.48 -21.55 21.62
CA VAL A 490 24.69 -21.12 20.92
C VAL A 490 24.35 -20.88 19.45
N ILE A 491 24.72 -19.70 18.96
CA ILE A 491 24.72 -19.35 17.54
C ILE A 491 26.12 -19.61 16.97
N ALA A 492 26.20 -20.31 15.84
CA ALA A 492 27.45 -20.58 15.13
C ALA A 492 27.26 -20.33 13.62
N PRO A 493 28.25 -19.72 12.92
CA PRO A 493 28.19 -19.56 11.47
C PRO A 493 28.35 -20.91 10.77
N VAL A 494 27.56 -21.13 9.71
CA VAL A 494 27.81 -22.17 8.70
C VAL A 494 28.69 -21.60 7.60
N ILE A 495 28.30 -20.45 7.05
CA ILE A 495 29.06 -19.72 6.04
C ILE A 495 28.75 -18.22 6.16
N THR A 496 29.77 -17.37 6.03
CA THR A 496 29.61 -15.91 6.10
C THR A 496 30.14 -15.24 4.83
N ALA A 497 29.75 -13.99 4.61
CA ALA A 497 30.23 -13.22 3.48
C ALA A 497 31.76 -13.00 3.51
N ALA A 498 32.40 -13.09 4.69
CA ALA A 498 33.85 -13.08 4.83
C ALA A 498 34.52 -14.29 4.12
N ASP A 499 33.81 -15.42 4.03
CA ASP A 499 34.26 -16.64 3.36
C ASP A 499 33.95 -16.63 1.85
N MET A 500 33.10 -15.70 1.41
CA MET A 500 32.62 -15.59 0.04
C MET A 500 33.48 -14.66 -0.83
N PRO A 501 33.43 -14.76 -2.17
CA PRO A 501 34.17 -13.87 -3.05
C PRO A 501 33.75 -12.39 -2.87
N GLY A 502 34.71 -11.55 -2.48
CA GLY A 502 34.48 -10.14 -2.17
C GLY A 502 34.62 -9.83 -0.68
N GLY A 503 34.50 -10.83 0.21
CA GLY A 503 34.66 -10.69 1.66
C GLY A 503 33.53 -9.94 2.37
N GLN A 504 32.52 -9.50 1.63
CA GLN A 504 31.31 -8.83 2.09
C GLN A 504 30.19 -9.10 1.08
N GLY A 505 28.93 -9.09 1.51
CA GLY A 505 27.84 -9.42 0.60
C GLY A 505 26.51 -9.58 1.32
N VAL A 506 25.50 -10.06 0.59
CA VAL A 506 24.16 -10.35 1.09
C VAL A 506 23.80 -11.77 0.67
N PHE A 507 23.28 -12.53 1.62
CA PHE A 507 22.59 -13.81 1.40
C PHE A 507 21.11 -13.51 1.45
N TYR A 508 20.34 -13.91 0.44
CA TYR A 508 18.91 -13.65 0.43
C TYR A 508 18.15 -14.86 0.98
N LYS A 509 18.26 -16.02 0.32
CA LYS A 509 17.60 -17.26 0.73
C LYS A 509 18.46 -18.51 0.55
N PHE A 510 18.09 -19.56 1.29
CA PHE A 510 18.66 -20.88 1.15
C PHE A 510 17.60 -21.98 1.18
N ASP A 511 18.00 -23.17 0.76
CA ASP A 511 17.28 -24.41 0.97
C ASP A 511 18.23 -25.51 1.48
N LEU A 512 17.66 -26.44 2.26
CA LEU A 512 18.37 -27.53 2.93
C LEU A 512 18.10 -28.84 2.22
N ASP A 513 19.14 -29.60 1.87
CA ASP A 513 18.99 -30.91 1.22
C ASP A 513 18.26 -31.92 2.14
N TRP A 514 17.70 -32.97 1.55
CA TRP A 514 16.82 -33.93 2.21
C TRP A 514 17.49 -34.67 3.37
N ASP A 515 18.79 -34.96 3.27
CA ASP A 515 19.56 -35.60 4.33
C ASP A 515 20.15 -34.61 5.34
N ALA A 516 19.88 -33.31 5.19
CA ALA A 516 20.40 -32.22 5.99
C ALA A 516 21.95 -32.09 5.99
N SER A 517 22.61 -32.58 4.94
CA SER A 517 24.08 -32.51 4.82
C SER A 517 24.59 -31.28 4.05
N ARG A 518 23.75 -30.68 3.20
CA ARG A 518 24.12 -29.61 2.27
C ARG A 518 23.07 -28.51 2.24
N ILE A 519 23.54 -27.29 1.97
CA ILE A 519 22.69 -26.13 1.73
C ILE A 519 22.99 -25.53 0.36
N VAL A 520 21.94 -25.08 -0.33
CA VAL A 520 22.02 -24.27 -1.54
C VAL A 520 21.49 -22.88 -1.22
N PHE A 521 22.15 -21.83 -1.68
CA PHE A 521 21.78 -20.46 -1.34
C PHE A 521 22.13 -19.49 -2.46
N ASP A 522 21.49 -18.33 -2.46
CA ASP A 522 21.84 -17.21 -3.31
C ASP A 522 22.75 -16.22 -2.57
N TYR A 523 23.65 -15.57 -3.31
CA TYR A 523 24.57 -14.59 -2.75
C TYR A 523 24.88 -13.47 -3.74
N LYS A 524 24.82 -12.24 -3.25
CA LYS A 524 25.20 -11.02 -3.97
C LYS A 524 26.37 -10.34 -3.27
N ARG A 525 27.47 -10.16 -4.01
CA ARG A 525 28.73 -9.64 -3.45
C ARG A 525 28.79 -8.12 -3.27
N GLY A 526 27.87 -7.37 -3.87
CA GLY A 526 27.90 -5.90 -3.86
C GLY A 526 27.00 -5.29 -4.92
N VAL A 527 26.90 -3.95 -4.87
CA VAL A 527 26.28 -3.13 -5.92
C VAL A 527 26.99 -3.38 -7.25
N GLY A 528 26.21 -3.48 -8.34
CA GLY A 528 26.74 -3.75 -9.68
C GLY A 528 27.13 -5.20 -9.94
N TYR A 529 26.57 -6.15 -9.18
CA TYR A 529 26.70 -7.59 -9.45
C TYR A 529 25.37 -8.30 -9.27
N GLY A 530 25.03 -9.24 -10.13
CA GLY A 530 23.83 -10.06 -9.93
C GLY A 530 24.01 -11.14 -8.86
N TYR A 531 22.90 -11.61 -8.29
CA TYR A 531 22.87 -12.80 -7.42
C TYR A 531 23.34 -14.05 -8.18
N ARG A 532 24.03 -14.95 -7.46
CA ARG A 532 24.47 -16.26 -7.98
C ARG A 532 24.06 -17.35 -7.01
N ILE A 533 23.86 -18.57 -7.53
CA ILE A 533 23.59 -19.76 -6.72
C ILE A 533 24.89 -20.41 -6.31
N TRP A 534 24.99 -20.73 -5.02
CA TRP A 534 26.12 -21.38 -4.36
C TRP A 534 25.63 -22.58 -3.56
N MET A 535 26.55 -23.48 -3.25
CA MET A 535 26.28 -24.64 -2.42
C MET A 535 27.48 -24.95 -1.53
N CYS A 536 27.25 -25.39 -0.30
CA CYS A 536 28.26 -25.95 0.60
C CYS A 536 27.68 -27.05 1.47
N ASP A 537 28.55 -27.79 2.14
CA ASP A 537 28.17 -28.72 3.20
C ASP A 537 27.74 -27.94 4.46
N ILE A 538 26.98 -28.58 5.35
CA ILE A 538 26.45 -27.96 6.57
C ILE A 538 27.52 -27.48 7.57
N ASP A 539 28.77 -27.92 7.40
CA ASP A 539 29.93 -27.46 8.16
C ASP A 539 30.69 -26.29 7.48
N GLY A 540 30.15 -25.76 6.38
CA GLY A 540 30.74 -24.69 5.58
C GLY A 540 31.80 -25.15 4.58
N SER A 541 32.13 -26.44 4.55
CA SER A 541 33.13 -26.98 3.62
C SER A 541 32.54 -27.20 2.21
N ASN A 542 33.41 -27.53 1.24
CA ASN A 542 33.02 -27.84 -0.15
C ASN A 542 32.23 -26.72 -0.87
N LEU A 543 32.45 -25.46 -0.49
CA LEU A 543 31.85 -24.28 -1.12
C LEU A 543 32.09 -24.28 -2.64
N THR A 544 30.99 -24.25 -3.41
CA THR A 544 31.00 -24.30 -4.87
C THR A 544 29.99 -23.30 -5.43
N GLN A 545 30.40 -22.52 -6.43
CA GLN A 545 29.48 -21.68 -7.22
C GLN A 545 28.79 -22.55 -8.28
N ILE A 546 27.47 -22.57 -8.29
CA ILE A 546 26.66 -23.39 -9.20
C ILE A 546 26.36 -22.61 -10.49
N THR A 547 25.84 -21.39 -10.38
CA THR A 547 25.57 -20.55 -11.55
C THR A 547 26.75 -19.63 -11.84
N THR A 548 27.22 -19.63 -13.08
CA THR A 548 28.34 -18.79 -13.53
C THR A 548 27.86 -17.52 -14.20
N THR A 549 28.70 -16.47 -14.16
CA THR A 549 28.49 -15.25 -14.95
C THR A 549 28.50 -15.57 -16.45
N PRO A 550 27.41 -15.24 -17.18
CA PRO A 550 27.36 -15.41 -18.63
C PRO A 550 28.39 -14.54 -19.36
N PRO A 551 28.93 -15.00 -20.50
CA PRO A 551 29.85 -14.21 -21.31
C PRO A 551 29.27 -12.89 -21.84
N ASP A 552 27.96 -12.82 -22.02
CA ASP A 552 27.24 -11.67 -22.56
C ASP A 552 26.73 -10.71 -21.48
N GLU A 553 26.87 -11.02 -20.18
CA GLU A 553 26.38 -10.16 -19.08
C GLU A 553 26.92 -8.74 -19.22
N ALA A 554 28.24 -8.57 -19.41
CA ALA A 554 28.84 -7.24 -19.58
C ALA A 554 28.35 -6.48 -20.81
N ALA A 555 27.98 -7.19 -21.88
CA ALA A 555 27.39 -6.57 -23.07
C ALA A 555 25.95 -6.14 -22.81
N ASN A 556 25.14 -7.00 -22.16
CA ASN A 556 23.76 -6.68 -21.80
C ASN A 556 23.69 -5.47 -20.88
N MET A 557 24.53 -5.40 -19.83
CA MET A 557 24.58 -4.23 -18.96
C MET A 557 24.93 -2.98 -19.74
N ALA A 558 25.92 -3.04 -20.64
CA ALA A 558 26.32 -1.88 -21.45
C ALA A 558 25.25 -1.46 -22.46
N GLU A 559 24.35 -2.36 -22.85
CA GLU A 559 23.28 -2.12 -23.82
C GLU A 559 21.99 -1.61 -23.17
N TYR A 560 21.62 -2.12 -21.99
CA TYR A 560 20.32 -1.90 -21.36
C TYR A 560 20.36 -1.09 -20.05
N ASP A 561 21.54 -0.85 -19.46
CA ASP A 561 21.65 0.00 -18.27
C ASP A 561 21.42 1.48 -18.62
N MET A 562 20.31 2.03 -18.12
CA MET A 562 19.87 3.41 -18.40
C MET A 562 20.47 4.46 -17.48
N GLY A 563 21.18 4.06 -16.41
CA GLY A 563 21.83 4.99 -15.48
C GLY A 563 20.90 5.93 -14.69
N GLU A 564 19.58 5.87 -14.93
CA GLU A 564 18.54 6.63 -14.21
C GLU A 564 18.05 5.87 -12.95
N TYR A 565 18.12 4.53 -12.99
CA TYR A 565 17.81 3.63 -11.87
C TYR A 565 19.08 2.87 -11.44
N THR A 566 19.12 2.40 -10.19
CA THR A 566 20.29 1.71 -9.60
C THR A 566 20.50 0.26 -10.10
N TYR A 567 19.65 -0.23 -11.02
CA TYR A 567 19.70 -1.59 -11.55
C TYR A 567 20.44 -1.69 -12.88
N SER A 568 21.61 -2.33 -12.86
CA SER A 568 22.47 -2.47 -14.05
C SER A 568 22.13 -3.67 -14.95
N PHE A 569 20.90 -4.19 -14.97
CA PHE A 569 20.48 -5.30 -15.86
C PHE A 569 21.42 -6.53 -15.85
N HIS A 570 21.80 -6.96 -14.65
CA HIS A 570 22.52 -8.21 -14.46
C HIS A 570 21.60 -9.42 -14.68
N TYR A 571 22.21 -10.58 -14.77
CA TYR A 571 21.49 -11.80 -14.45
C TYR A 571 21.43 -11.94 -12.93
N ASP A 572 20.26 -12.08 -12.35
CA ASP A 572 20.09 -12.37 -10.92
C ASP A 572 19.51 -13.78 -10.79
N ASP A 573 20.25 -14.68 -10.12
CA ASP A 573 19.82 -16.05 -9.84
C ASP A 573 19.54 -16.19 -8.34
N MET A 574 18.29 -16.45 -7.98
CA MET A 574 17.77 -16.27 -6.62
C MET A 574 16.83 -17.41 -6.20
N HIS A 575 16.58 -17.54 -4.90
CA HIS A 575 15.57 -18.44 -4.32
C HIS A 575 15.76 -19.91 -4.75
N PRO A 576 16.94 -20.50 -4.55
CA PRO A 576 17.17 -21.88 -4.95
C PRO A 576 16.38 -22.85 -4.07
N CYS A 577 15.93 -23.96 -4.67
CA CYS A 577 15.45 -25.13 -3.96
C CYS A 577 16.00 -26.43 -4.55
N PHE A 578 16.28 -27.41 -3.69
CA PHE A 578 16.70 -28.73 -4.13
C PHE A 578 15.52 -29.48 -4.73
N THR A 579 15.77 -30.21 -5.81
CA THR A 579 14.78 -31.16 -6.36
C THR A 579 14.98 -32.56 -5.78
N GLN A 580 14.11 -33.48 -6.19
CA GLN A 580 14.28 -34.91 -5.92
C GLN A 580 15.41 -35.57 -6.72
N GLU A 581 15.98 -34.86 -7.69
CA GLU A 581 17.17 -35.26 -8.46
C GLU A 581 18.39 -34.45 -8.01
N ASP A 582 19.56 -34.71 -8.59
CA ASP A 582 20.77 -33.91 -8.37
C ASP A 582 20.71 -32.60 -9.17
N THR A 583 19.58 -31.89 -9.05
CA THR A 583 19.29 -30.63 -9.72
C THR A 583 18.69 -29.61 -8.76
N ILE A 584 18.86 -28.33 -9.08
CA ILE A 584 18.37 -27.17 -8.34
C ILE A 584 17.41 -26.40 -9.25
N ILE A 585 16.28 -25.97 -8.70
CA ILE A 585 15.36 -25.02 -9.36
C ILE A 585 15.48 -23.68 -8.65
N PHE A 586 15.47 -22.58 -9.39
CA PHE A 586 15.68 -21.24 -8.86
C PHE A 586 14.99 -20.19 -9.74
N THR A 587 14.72 -19.02 -9.16
CA THR A 587 14.20 -17.84 -9.85
C THR A 587 15.33 -17.11 -10.57
N SER A 588 15.14 -16.68 -11.83
CA SER A 588 16.19 -15.98 -12.56
C SER A 588 15.72 -15.00 -13.63
N THR A 589 16.42 -13.87 -13.77
CA THR A 589 16.21 -12.84 -14.81
C THR A 589 16.86 -13.19 -16.16
N ARG A 590 17.44 -14.39 -16.30
CA ARG A 590 18.09 -14.86 -17.54
C ARG A 590 17.18 -14.95 -18.76
N CYS A 591 15.87 -14.88 -18.58
CA CYS A 591 14.90 -14.78 -19.68
C CYS A 591 14.98 -13.43 -20.44
N LYS A 592 15.58 -12.39 -19.85
CA LYS A 592 15.67 -11.04 -20.41
C LYS A 592 14.31 -10.41 -20.72
N PHE A 593 13.37 -10.52 -19.79
CA PHE A 593 12.04 -9.90 -19.90
C PHE A 593 11.91 -8.66 -19.00
N THR A 594 11.10 -7.69 -19.42
CA THR A 594 10.75 -6.49 -18.64
C THR A 594 9.38 -6.62 -18.00
N THR A 595 9.21 -6.02 -16.82
CA THR A 595 7.95 -6.03 -16.07
C THR A 595 6.87 -5.26 -16.83
N LEU A 596 5.70 -5.87 -17.06
CA LEU A 596 4.70 -5.35 -18.00
C LEU A 596 3.91 -4.13 -17.53
N CYS A 597 3.70 -3.97 -16.21
CA CYS A 597 2.99 -2.85 -15.60
C CYS A 597 3.86 -1.58 -15.43
N ASP A 598 5.14 -1.64 -15.82
CA ASP A 598 6.08 -0.52 -15.73
C ASP A 598 6.62 -0.13 -17.12
N TYR A 599 7.39 0.94 -17.21
CA TYR A 599 8.11 1.38 -18.40
C TYR A 599 9.17 0.35 -18.85
N ASP A 600 9.47 0.34 -20.14
CA ASP A 600 10.47 -0.55 -20.71
C ASP A 600 11.87 -0.20 -20.21
N GLY A 601 12.59 -1.21 -19.69
CA GLY A 601 13.97 -1.01 -19.24
C GLY A 601 14.09 -0.33 -17.87
N VAL A 602 13.01 -0.26 -17.08
CA VAL A 602 13.07 0.13 -15.65
C VAL A 602 13.18 -1.10 -14.76
N LEU A 603 12.27 -2.06 -14.90
CA LEU A 603 12.24 -3.31 -14.11
C LEU A 603 12.37 -4.56 -14.98
N THR A 604 12.82 -5.66 -14.37
CA THR A 604 12.95 -6.97 -15.01
C THR A 604 12.06 -8.03 -14.39
N THR A 605 11.53 -8.90 -15.25
CA THR A 605 10.73 -10.07 -14.89
C THR A 605 11.61 -11.31 -14.76
N PRO A 606 11.66 -11.97 -13.59
CA PRO A 606 12.31 -13.26 -13.45
C PRO A 606 11.34 -14.44 -13.65
N VAL A 607 11.88 -15.57 -14.12
CA VAL A 607 11.16 -16.84 -14.30
C VAL A 607 11.95 -18.03 -13.77
N LEU A 608 11.31 -19.19 -13.63
CA LEU A 608 11.96 -20.36 -13.07
C LEU A 608 12.93 -21.05 -14.03
N HIS A 609 14.10 -21.42 -13.51
CA HIS A 609 15.15 -22.14 -14.21
C HIS A 609 15.56 -23.38 -13.42
N ARG A 610 16.13 -24.35 -14.12
CA ARG A 610 16.70 -25.57 -13.55
C ARG A 610 18.16 -25.70 -13.95
N ILE A 611 18.99 -26.23 -13.05
CA ILE A 611 20.39 -26.56 -13.32
C ILE A 611 20.80 -27.84 -12.59
N ASN A 612 21.76 -28.57 -13.14
CA ASN A 612 22.38 -29.68 -12.42
C ASN A 612 23.26 -29.15 -11.27
N ILE A 613 23.41 -29.95 -10.22
CA ILE A 613 24.25 -29.62 -9.05
C ILE A 613 25.74 -29.44 -9.40
N ASP A 614 26.16 -29.87 -10.60
CA ASP A 614 27.51 -29.67 -11.13
C ASP A 614 27.65 -28.37 -11.96
N GLY A 615 26.59 -27.56 -12.04
CA GLY A 615 26.55 -26.31 -12.81
C GLY A 615 26.28 -26.50 -14.30
N THR A 616 26.00 -27.73 -14.77
CA THR A 616 25.67 -28.00 -16.18
C THR A 616 24.15 -28.03 -16.42
N GLY A 617 23.74 -28.03 -17.69
CA GLY A 617 22.33 -28.28 -18.05
C GLY A 617 21.36 -27.19 -17.61
N LEU A 618 21.80 -25.93 -17.59
CA LEU A 618 20.92 -24.78 -17.34
C LEU A 618 19.77 -24.74 -18.36
N GLU A 619 18.54 -24.75 -17.87
CA GLU A 619 17.31 -24.79 -18.66
C GLU A 619 16.28 -23.80 -18.10
N LYS A 620 15.66 -23.00 -18.97
CA LYS A 620 14.48 -22.19 -18.64
C LYS A 620 13.25 -23.08 -18.61
N LEU A 621 12.49 -23.05 -17.51
CA LEU A 621 11.33 -23.93 -17.30
C LEU A 621 10.02 -23.35 -17.83
N THR A 622 9.86 -22.03 -17.78
CA THR A 622 8.64 -21.33 -18.20
C THR A 622 8.98 -20.17 -19.12
N ASP A 623 8.02 -19.78 -19.97
CA ASP A 623 8.11 -18.57 -20.80
C ASP A 623 7.14 -17.48 -20.33
N SER A 624 6.81 -17.49 -19.04
CA SER A 624 5.85 -16.57 -18.42
C SER A 624 6.14 -15.12 -18.81
N PRO A 625 5.14 -14.34 -19.25
CA PRO A 625 5.30 -12.92 -19.54
C PRO A 625 5.40 -12.07 -18.27
N VAL A 626 5.13 -12.68 -17.11
CA VAL A 626 5.08 -12.05 -15.79
C VAL A 626 5.92 -12.84 -14.78
N SER A 627 6.15 -12.28 -13.59
CA SER A 627 7.20 -12.78 -12.70
C SER A 627 6.82 -14.06 -11.95
N GLU A 628 7.83 -14.92 -11.70
CA GLU A 628 7.71 -16.16 -10.94
C GLU A 628 8.78 -16.27 -9.83
N PHE A 629 8.36 -16.53 -8.59
CA PHE A 629 9.21 -16.47 -7.41
C PHE A 629 9.12 -17.68 -6.49
N ALA A 630 10.21 -17.87 -5.73
CA ALA A 630 10.27 -18.65 -4.50
C ALA A 630 9.79 -20.11 -4.67
N PRO A 631 10.43 -20.89 -5.55
CA PRO A 631 10.08 -22.28 -5.76
C PRO A 631 10.36 -23.12 -4.50
N SER A 632 9.49 -24.09 -4.22
CA SER A 632 9.63 -25.04 -3.11
C SER A 632 9.13 -26.41 -3.53
N MET A 633 9.85 -27.48 -3.15
CA MET A 633 9.44 -28.83 -3.50
C MET A 633 8.30 -29.35 -2.64
N MET A 634 7.32 -29.97 -3.29
CA MET A 634 6.20 -30.68 -2.68
C MET A 634 6.53 -32.17 -2.53
N SER A 635 5.92 -32.83 -1.54
CA SER A 635 6.08 -34.27 -1.29
C SER A 635 5.66 -35.17 -2.46
N ASP A 636 4.72 -34.72 -3.30
CA ASP A 636 4.26 -35.43 -4.50
C ASP A 636 5.23 -35.31 -5.69
N GLY A 637 6.31 -34.55 -5.53
CA GLY A 637 7.35 -34.36 -6.55
C GLY A 637 7.16 -33.14 -7.44
N ARG A 638 6.09 -32.37 -7.27
CA ARG A 638 5.91 -31.08 -7.95
C ARG A 638 6.65 -29.96 -7.23
N VAL A 639 6.80 -28.83 -7.90
CA VAL A 639 7.34 -27.58 -7.37
C VAL A 639 6.19 -26.62 -7.20
N VAL A 640 5.97 -26.07 -6.00
CA VAL A 640 5.07 -24.94 -5.75
C VAL A 640 5.85 -23.64 -5.85
N TYR A 641 5.25 -22.57 -6.37
CA TYR A 641 5.87 -21.27 -6.56
C TYR A 641 4.81 -20.18 -6.67
N THR A 642 5.23 -18.92 -6.56
CA THR A 642 4.37 -17.75 -6.78
C THR A 642 4.48 -17.29 -8.22
N ARG A 643 3.35 -16.99 -8.86
CA ARG A 643 3.26 -16.45 -10.22
C ARG A 643 2.30 -15.27 -10.23
N TRP A 644 2.61 -14.24 -11.01
CA TRP A 644 1.65 -13.16 -11.26
C TRP A 644 0.57 -13.59 -12.27
N GLU A 645 -0.59 -12.94 -12.24
CA GLU A 645 -1.60 -13.15 -13.26
C GLU A 645 -2.27 -11.85 -13.69
N TYR A 646 -2.09 -11.49 -14.96
CA TYR A 646 -2.60 -10.24 -15.56
C TYR A 646 -3.52 -10.49 -16.76
N VAL A 647 -3.76 -11.74 -17.19
CA VAL A 647 -4.57 -11.99 -18.39
C VAL A 647 -5.99 -11.57 -18.19
N ASP A 648 -6.35 -10.46 -18.86
CA ASP A 648 -7.61 -9.79 -18.67
C ASP A 648 -7.85 -9.63 -17.16
N LYS A 649 -6.88 -9.13 -16.39
CA LYS A 649 -7.02 -8.84 -14.95
C LYS A 649 -6.26 -7.58 -14.58
N ASP A 650 -6.67 -6.97 -13.48
CA ASP A 650 -5.97 -5.84 -12.90
C ASP A 650 -4.54 -6.23 -12.49
N SER A 651 -3.55 -5.38 -12.79
CA SER A 651 -2.14 -5.68 -12.55
C SER A 651 -1.67 -5.44 -11.11
N LEU A 652 -2.52 -4.91 -10.24
CA LEU A 652 -2.25 -4.63 -8.82
C LEU A 652 -2.62 -5.80 -7.90
N TYR A 653 -3.51 -6.68 -8.34
CA TYR A 653 -3.96 -7.87 -7.59
C TYR A 653 -3.53 -9.21 -8.24
N CYS A 654 -3.90 -10.36 -7.67
CA CYS A 654 -3.65 -11.70 -8.21
C CYS A 654 -2.16 -12.12 -8.36
N LYS A 655 -1.39 -12.15 -7.27
CA LYS A 655 -0.04 -12.77 -7.23
C LYS A 655 -0.15 -14.08 -6.47
N VAL A 656 -0.19 -15.16 -7.23
CA VAL A 656 -0.93 -16.37 -6.88
C VAL A 656 -0.03 -17.59 -6.73
N GLY A 657 -0.55 -18.64 -6.09
CA GLY A 657 0.15 -19.91 -5.94
C GLY A 657 -0.04 -20.81 -7.15
N TYR A 658 1.05 -21.32 -7.72
CA TYR A 658 1.08 -22.30 -8.80
C TYR A 658 1.94 -23.50 -8.46
N ALA A 659 1.72 -24.61 -9.15
CA ALA A 659 2.60 -25.77 -9.10
C ALA A 659 2.85 -26.38 -10.48
N MET A 660 4.04 -26.92 -10.68
CA MET A 660 4.44 -27.60 -11.92
C MET A 660 5.31 -28.84 -11.63
N ASN A 661 5.51 -29.68 -12.64
CA ASN A 661 6.54 -30.70 -12.57
C ASN A 661 7.94 -30.06 -12.61
N PRO A 662 8.98 -30.72 -12.07
CA PRO A 662 10.34 -30.20 -12.07
C PRO A 662 10.97 -29.97 -13.46
N ASP A 663 10.34 -30.42 -14.54
CA ASP A 663 10.76 -30.19 -15.92
C ASP A 663 9.97 -29.07 -16.65
N GLY A 664 9.16 -28.32 -15.90
CA GLY A 664 8.33 -27.22 -16.40
C GLY A 664 6.96 -27.64 -16.95
N SER A 665 6.67 -28.95 -17.02
CA SER A 665 5.38 -29.44 -17.54
C SER A 665 4.27 -29.40 -16.49
N HIS A 666 3.00 -29.47 -16.92
CA HIS A 666 1.83 -29.57 -16.05
C HIS A 666 1.71 -28.42 -15.03
N VAL A 667 1.89 -27.17 -15.47
CA VAL A 667 1.64 -25.96 -14.68
C VAL A 667 0.15 -25.87 -14.29
N ASN A 668 -0.18 -25.87 -13.01
CA ASN A 668 -1.56 -25.79 -12.50
C ASN A 668 -1.65 -24.86 -11.29
N GLU A 669 -2.81 -24.22 -11.13
CA GLU A 669 -3.11 -23.34 -10.00
C GLU A 669 -3.15 -24.11 -8.66
N ILE A 670 -2.62 -23.47 -7.61
CA ILE A 670 -2.83 -23.80 -6.19
C ILE A 670 -3.87 -22.87 -5.56
N ILE A 671 -3.78 -21.56 -5.69
CA ILE A 671 -4.80 -20.62 -5.15
C ILE A 671 -4.59 -19.23 -5.70
N GLY A 672 -5.62 -18.39 -5.69
CA GLY A 672 -5.50 -16.94 -5.76
C GLY A 672 -5.92 -16.31 -7.09
N LEU A 673 -6.26 -17.10 -8.13
CA LEU A 673 -6.52 -16.54 -9.48
C LEU A 673 -7.74 -15.61 -9.56
N ASP A 674 -8.54 -15.51 -8.50
CA ASP A 674 -9.71 -14.64 -8.31
C ASP A 674 -9.73 -14.03 -6.90
N HIS A 675 -8.58 -13.98 -6.21
CA HIS A 675 -8.48 -13.31 -4.91
C HIS A 675 -8.14 -11.84 -5.11
N HIS A 676 -8.88 -10.99 -4.43
CA HIS A 676 -8.58 -9.58 -4.30
C HIS A 676 -7.61 -9.34 -3.12
N SER A 677 -7.87 -9.96 -1.96
CA SER A 677 -7.11 -9.73 -0.73
C SER A 677 -6.60 -11.03 -0.07
N PRO A 678 -5.31 -11.09 0.36
CA PRO A 678 -4.26 -10.14 0.08
C PRO A 678 -3.85 -10.16 -1.41
N PRO A 679 -3.27 -9.05 -1.93
CA PRO A 679 -2.88 -8.98 -3.34
C PRO A 679 -1.78 -9.99 -3.70
N THR A 680 -0.92 -10.35 -2.73
CA THR A 680 0.21 -11.26 -2.94
C THR A 680 0.27 -12.41 -1.97
N PHE A 681 0.36 -13.63 -2.51
CA PHE A 681 0.69 -14.86 -1.80
C PHE A 681 2.11 -15.29 -2.16
N ASN A 682 3.01 -15.35 -1.18
CA ASN A 682 4.41 -15.72 -1.43
C ASN A 682 4.96 -16.75 -0.44
N TYR A 683 6.08 -17.37 -0.80
CA TYR A 683 6.88 -18.27 0.05
C TYR A 683 6.12 -19.52 0.47
N PHE A 684 5.40 -20.12 -0.48
CA PHE A 684 4.65 -21.35 -0.27
C PHE A 684 5.51 -22.51 0.24
N ARG A 685 5.02 -23.19 1.29
CA ARG A 685 5.52 -24.49 1.72
C ARG A 685 4.37 -25.45 2.01
N GLN A 686 4.50 -26.68 1.56
CA GLN A 686 3.56 -27.73 1.90
C GLN A 686 3.73 -28.14 3.37
N VAL A 687 2.61 -28.35 4.07
CA VAL A 687 2.61 -28.83 5.45
C VAL A 687 3.07 -30.31 5.47
N PRO A 688 4.11 -30.69 6.23
CA PRO A 688 4.69 -32.03 6.15
C PRO A 688 3.72 -33.17 6.48
N THR A 689 2.73 -32.93 7.35
CA THR A 689 1.75 -33.92 7.79
C THR A 689 0.55 -34.04 6.87
N ASN A 690 0.37 -33.12 5.92
CA ASN A 690 -0.83 -33.04 5.09
C ASN A 690 -0.55 -32.48 3.69
N PRO A 691 -0.60 -33.33 2.64
CA PRO A 691 -0.23 -32.90 1.29
C PRO A 691 -1.20 -31.91 0.65
N ASN A 692 -2.39 -31.71 1.22
CA ASN A 692 -3.37 -30.74 0.73
C ASN A 692 -3.28 -29.37 1.42
N LYS A 693 -2.39 -29.20 2.40
CA LYS A 693 -2.25 -27.93 3.12
C LYS A 693 -0.93 -27.25 2.81
N PHE A 694 -0.97 -25.93 2.70
CA PHE A 694 0.18 -25.08 2.42
C PHE A 694 0.19 -23.91 3.38
N VAL A 695 1.38 -23.45 3.77
CA VAL A 695 1.56 -22.17 4.46
C VAL A 695 2.26 -21.20 3.51
N CYS A 696 1.88 -19.93 3.57
CA CYS A 696 2.49 -18.84 2.81
C CYS A 696 2.39 -17.53 3.60
N VAL A 697 3.06 -16.48 3.13
CA VAL A 697 2.87 -15.11 3.60
C VAL A 697 1.94 -14.37 2.64
N GLY A 698 1.01 -13.59 3.19
CA GLY A 698 0.29 -12.55 2.47
C GLY A 698 1.09 -11.25 2.52
N ALA A 699 1.24 -10.53 1.41
CA ALA A 699 2.02 -9.28 1.35
C ALA A 699 1.31 -8.22 0.49
N PRO A 700 1.53 -6.91 0.75
CA PRO A 700 1.03 -5.83 -0.09
C PRO A 700 1.75 -5.82 -1.44
N HIS A 701 1.35 -4.97 -2.37
CA HIS A 701 2.06 -4.79 -3.65
C HIS A 701 3.37 -3.99 -3.45
N TYR A 702 3.28 -2.88 -2.71
CA TYR A 702 4.34 -1.98 -2.23
C TYR A 702 3.81 -1.21 -1.00
N TRP A 703 4.55 -0.51 -0.15
CA TRP A 703 5.98 -0.56 0.12
C TRP A 703 6.34 -1.78 0.95
N GLN A 704 7.51 -2.37 0.73
CA GLN A 704 7.92 -3.54 1.53
C GLN A 704 9.39 -3.91 1.38
N GLY A 705 9.93 -4.60 2.38
CA GLY A 705 11.19 -5.33 2.30
C GLY A 705 10.97 -6.79 2.68
N ASP A 706 11.28 -7.75 1.79
CA ASP A 706 11.22 -9.20 2.05
C ASP A 706 9.83 -9.86 2.15
N ASN A 707 8.78 -9.30 1.53
CA ASN A 707 7.41 -9.85 1.52
C ASN A 707 6.82 -10.03 2.93
N LEU A 708 6.31 -8.94 3.50
CA LEU A 708 5.86 -8.86 4.89
C LEU A 708 4.35 -8.84 4.99
N GLY A 709 3.80 -9.54 5.99
CA GLY A 709 2.38 -9.47 6.32
C GLY A 709 1.88 -10.70 7.08
N PRO A 710 0.60 -11.09 6.95
CA PRO A 710 0.06 -12.23 7.65
C PRO A 710 0.61 -13.57 7.18
N ILE A 711 0.66 -14.53 8.10
CA ILE A 711 0.86 -15.94 7.76
C ILE A 711 -0.49 -16.59 7.49
N LEU A 712 -0.59 -17.24 6.34
CA LEU A 712 -1.81 -17.86 5.84
C LEU A 712 -1.62 -19.38 5.75
N LEU A 713 -2.64 -20.12 6.18
CA LEU A 713 -2.76 -21.55 5.99
C LEU A 713 -3.84 -21.82 4.93
N ILE A 714 -3.45 -22.50 3.86
CA ILE A 714 -4.30 -22.82 2.71
C ILE A 714 -4.68 -24.31 2.76
N ASP A 715 -5.96 -24.61 2.55
CA ASP A 715 -6.51 -25.97 2.48
C ASP A 715 -7.14 -26.25 1.11
N ARG A 716 -6.41 -27.01 0.28
CA ARG A 716 -6.82 -27.40 -1.08
C ARG A 716 -7.96 -28.43 -1.13
N THR A 717 -8.47 -28.89 0.01
CA THR A 717 -9.67 -29.72 0.05
C THR A 717 -10.97 -28.91 0.04
N LYS A 718 -10.85 -27.58 0.17
CA LYS A 718 -11.96 -26.62 0.14
C LYS A 718 -11.95 -25.83 -1.17
N GLU A 719 -13.02 -25.06 -1.38
CA GLU A 719 -13.12 -24.16 -2.52
C GLU A 719 -12.01 -23.11 -2.48
N VAL A 720 -11.25 -23.00 -3.57
CA VAL A 720 -10.12 -22.09 -3.71
C VAL A 720 -10.50 -20.79 -4.41
N ARG A 721 -11.75 -20.71 -4.86
CA ARG A 721 -12.37 -19.53 -5.47
C ARG A 721 -13.11 -18.70 -4.43
N THR A 722 -13.06 -17.39 -4.59
CA THR A 722 -13.53 -16.42 -3.62
C THR A 722 -14.34 -15.36 -4.32
N HIS A 723 -15.63 -15.31 -3.98
CA HIS A 723 -16.44 -14.13 -4.28
C HIS A 723 -16.24 -13.19 -3.07
N GLU A 724 -15.04 -12.64 -2.95
CA GLU A 724 -14.78 -11.59 -1.97
C GLU A 724 -15.49 -10.33 -2.47
N GLU A 725 -16.50 -9.87 -1.75
CA GLU A 725 -16.94 -8.49 -1.92
C GLU A 725 -15.78 -7.61 -1.41
N PRO A 726 -15.41 -6.52 -2.07
CA PRO A 726 -14.31 -5.64 -1.66
C PRO A 726 -14.37 -5.21 -0.18
N ASP A 727 -15.57 -5.21 0.41
CA ASP A 727 -15.85 -4.80 1.79
C ASP A 727 -15.97 -5.97 2.80
N ASP A 728 -15.84 -7.24 2.39
CA ASP A 728 -15.89 -8.39 3.30
C ASP A 728 -14.49 -8.95 3.60
N PRO A 729 -13.93 -8.72 4.80
CA PRO A 729 -12.60 -9.19 5.17
C PRO A 729 -12.52 -10.70 5.45
N THR A 730 -13.58 -11.46 5.17
CA THR A 730 -13.62 -12.90 5.39
C THR A 730 -12.83 -13.59 4.27
N PRO A 731 -11.66 -14.22 4.57
CA PRO A 731 -10.98 -15.03 3.57
C PRO A 731 -11.91 -16.09 3.01
N GLY A 732 -11.76 -16.38 1.72
CA GLY A 732 -12.39 -17.55 1.13
C GLY A 732 -12.18 -18.84 1.93
N PRO A 733 -13.04 -19.84 1.72
CA PRO A 733 -13.10 -21.01 2.60
C PRO A 733 -11.78 -21.81 2.67
N ALA A 734 -10.93 -21.75 1.64
CA ALA A 734 -9.60 -22.38 1.62
C ALA A 734 -8.52 -21.65 2.44
N VAL A 735 -8.67 -20.36 2.75
CA VAL A 735 -7.63 -19.56 3.42
C VAL A 735 -7.96 -19.39 4.91
N THR A 736 -6.95 -19.48 5.76
CA THR A 736 -7.06 -19.24 7.20
C THR A 736 -5.89 -18.38 7.65
N TYR A 737 -6.17 -17.23 8.26
CA TYR A 737 -5.14 -16.39 8.87
C TYR A 737 -4.63 -17.05 10.15
N VAL A 738 -3.36 -17.47 10.15
CA VAL A 738 -2.66 -17.94 11.37
C VAL A 738 -2.36 -16.76 12.29
N THR A 739 -2.14 -15.58 11.70
CA THR A 739 -1.90 -14.31 12.39
C THR A 739 -3.04 -13.33 12.07
N PRO A 740 -4.24 -13.50 12.66
CA PRO A 740 -5.47 -12.79 12.27
C PRO A 740 -5.54 -11.33 12.75
N LYS A 741 -4.46 -10.79 13.31
CA LYS A 741 -4.37 -9.38 13.75
C LYS A 741 -3.69 -8.47 12.73
N VAL A 742 -3.29 -9.02 11.59
CA VAL A 742 -2.72 -8.26 10.46
C VAL A 742 -3.35 -8.75 9.17
N HIS A 743 -3.95 -7.84 8.42
CA HIS A 743 -4.64 -8.08 7.15
C HIS A 743 -4.11 -7.10 6.09
N ILE A 744 -4.42 -7.34 4.82
CA ILE A 744 -3.96 -6.49 3.70
C ILE A 744 -5.11 -6.36 2.71
N TRP A 745 -5.88 -5.29 2.79
CA TRP A 745 -7.11 -5.10 2.00
C TRP A 745 -6.94 -4.15 0.82
N GLN A 746 -5.79 -3.49 0.75
CA GLN A 746 -5.47 -2.51 -0.27
C GLN A 746 -4.08 -2.79 -0.84
N GLU A 747 -3.72 -2.02 -1.85
CA GLU A 747 -2.45 -2.15 -2.55
C GLU A 747 -1.25 -1.87 -1.63
N PRO A 748 -1.19 -0.76 -0.86
CA PRO A 748 -0.12 -0.54 0.11
C PRO A 748 -0.43 -0.69 1.60
N GLY A 749 0.62 -1.01 2.35
CA GLY A 749 0.60 -1.08 3.80
C GLY A 749 -0.13 -2.30 4.36
N TRP A 750 -0.48 -2.21 5.64
CA TRP A 750 -1.07 -3.30 6.41
C TRP A 750 -2.22 -2.78 7.27
N ASN A 751 -3.22 -3.61 7.51
CA ASN A 751 -4.30 -3.34 8.45
C ASN A 751 -4.05 -4.12 9.73
N PHE A 752 -3.88 -3.43 10.87
CA PHE A 752 -3.62 -4.05 12.17
C PHE A 752 -4.82 -3.95 13.09
N TRP A 753 -5.11 -5.02 13.84
CA TRP A 753 -6.16 -5.02 14.85
C TRP A 753 -5.63 -4.50 16.19
N THR A 754 -6.13 -3.34 16.63
CA THR A 754 -5.69 -2.67 17.88
C THR A 754 -6.54 -3.03 19.11
N GLY A 755 -7.50 -3.94 18.97
CA GLY A 755 -8.46 -4.28 20.03
C GLY A 755 -9.72 -3.41 20.03
N SER A 756 -9.62 -2.16 19.55
CA SER A 756 -10.76 -1.25 19.34
C SER A 756 -11.22 -1.15 17.89
N GLY A 757 -10.41 -1.63 16.94
CA GLY A 757 -10.71 -1.62 15.50
C GLY A 757 -9.50 -2.00 14.65
N TRP A 758 -9.68 -1.98 13.34
CA TRP A 758 -8.60 -2.11 12.36
C TRP A 758 -7.99 -0.73 12.05
N VAL A 759 -6.67 -0.65 11.96
CA VAL A 759 -5.91 0.55 11.61
C VAL A 759 -5.05 0.25 10.39
N MET A 760 -5.23 1.02 9.32
CA MET A 760 -4.36 1.00 8.15
C MET A 760 -3.06 1.73 8.49
N ASP A 761 -1.92 1.10 8.22
CA ASP A 761 -0.59 1.64 8.48
C ASP A 761 0.41 1.19 7.40
N GLU A 762 0.98 2.16 6.69
CA GLU A 762 2.01 1.95 5.65
C GLU A 762 3.43 1.84 6.22
N ASP A 763 3.68 2.32 7.44
CA ASP A 763 4.98 2.21 8.11
C ASP A 763 5.13 0.88 8.84
N GLY A 764 4.03 0.16 9.07
CA GLY A 764 4.02 -1.13 9.73
C GLY A 764 4.33 -1.06 11.23
N SER A 765 4.31 0.13 11.83
CA SER A 765 4.57 0.41 13.25
C SER A 765 3.33 0.34 14.16
N SER A 766 2.20 -0.14 13.63
CA SER A 766 0.95 -0.35 14.39
C SER A 766 0.74 -1.81 14.79
N GLY A 767 1.67 -2.69 14.44
CA GLY A 767 1.63 -4.09 14.85
C GLY A 767 2.77 -4.96 14.32
N LYS A 768 2.56 -6.27 14.42
CA LYS A 768 3.55 -7.29 14.05
C LYS A 768 3.47 -7.67 12.58
N LEU A 769 4.63 -7.82 11.96
CA LEU A 769 4.78 -8.27 10.58
C LEU A 769 5.53 -9.60 10.52
N TYR A 770 5.11 -10.50 9.63
CA TYR A 770 5.65 -11.85 9.54
C TYR A 770 6.11 -12.17 8.12
N THR A 771 7.09 -13.07 8.00
CA THR A 771 7.48 -13.62 6.71
C THR A 771 8.21 -14.98 6.83
N THR A 772 8.49 -15.57 5.68
CA THR A 772 9.24 -16.82 5.48
C THR A 772 8.78 -17.98 6.37
N PRO A 773 7.47 -18.32 6.37
CA PRO A 773 6.96 -19.37 7.23
C PRO A 773 7.56 -20.75 6.89
N TYR A 774 7.87 -21.53 7.92
CA TYR A 774 8.24 -22.93 7.83
C TYR A 774 7.30 -23.81 8.67
N PRO A 775 6.47 -24.67 8.06
CA PRO A 775 5.51 -25.49 8.79
C PRO A 775 6.20 -26.67 9.47
N LEU A 776 6.03 -26.80 10.80
CA LEU A 776 6.43 -27.99 11.54
C LEU A 776 5.34 -29.05 11.50
N ASN A 777 4.08 -28.62 11.61
CA ASN A 777 2.85 -29.40 11.51
C ASN A 777 1.69 -28.49 11.09
N GLU A 778 0.43 -28.97 11.18
CA GLU A 778 -0.75 -28.16 10.79
C GLU A 778 -1.04 -26.97 11.70
N THR A 779 -0.41 -26.89 12.88
CA THR A 779 -0.72 -25.90 13.91
C THR A 779 0.45 -25.01 14.28
N GLN A 780 1.69 -25.40 14.00
CA GLN A 780 2.90 -24.73 14.47
C GLN A 780 3.86 -24.42 13.32
N PHE A 781 4.39 -23.20 13.32
CA PHE A 781 5.19 -22.63 12.23
C PHE A 781 6.38 -21.84 12.78
N LEU A 782 7.57 -22.04 12.22
CA LEU A 782 8.68 -21.11 12.41
C LEU A 782 8.48 -19.93 11.46
N VAL A 783 8.69 -18.71 11.95
CA VAL A 783 8.51 -17.48 11.16
C VAL A 783 9.60 -16.48 11.51
N THR A 784 9.91 -15.61 10.56
CA THR A 784 10.58 -14.35 10.85
C THR A 784 9.51 -13.32 11.21
N CYS A 785 9.70 -12.57 12.30
CA CYS A 785 8.71 -11.64 12.83
C CYS A 785 9.37 -10.33 13.24
N LYS A 786 8.81 -9.21 12.79
CA LYS A 786 8.93 -7.92 13.46
C LYS A 786 7.98 -7.92 14.64
N TYR A 787 8.52 -8.01 15.86
CA TYR A 787 7.69 -8.23 17.05
C TYR A 787 7.32 -6.94 17.78
N ASN A 788 8.21 -5.94 17.77
CA ASN A 788 7.99 -4.66 18.43
C ASN A 788 7.14 -3.74 17.56
N ASP A 789 6.10 -3.17 18.16
CA ASP A 789 5.17 -2.31 17.44
C ASP A 789 5.85 -0.97 17.09
N SER A 790 6.75 -0.44 17.92
CA SER A 790 7.41 0.84 17.62
C SER A 790 8.38 0.83 16.43
N ASP A 791 8.72 -0.36 15.93
CA ASP A 791 9.64 -0.51 14.80
C ASP A 791 8.87 -0.39 13.48
N SER A 792 9.39 0.39 12.54
CA SER A 792 8.89 0.41 11.16
C SER A 792 9.25 -0.88 10.41
N TRP A 793 8.56 -1.14 9.30
CA TRP A 793 8.83 -2.32 8.46
C TRP A 793 10.27 -2.35 7.93
N ASP A 794 10.90 -1.20 7.69
CA ASP A 794 12.27 -1.09 7.17
C ASP A 794 13.34 -1.01 8.27
N THR A 795 12.94 -1.09 9.55
CA THR A 795 13.89 -1.11 10.67
C THR A 795 14.87 -2.29 10.53
N ARG A 796 16.16 -1.96 10.51
CA ARG A 796 17.24 -2.85 10.03
C ARG A 796 17.50 -4.08 10.88
N ASP A 797 17.18 -4.04 12.15
CA ASP A 797 17.45 -5.07 13.15
C ASP A 797 16.21 -5.46 13.97
N ALA A 798 15.02 -5.25 13.41
CA ALA A 798 13.74 -5.51 14.09
C ALA A 798 13.20 -6.94 13.91
N TYR A 799 13.83 -7.78 13.10
CA TYR A 799 13.27 -9.08 12.71
C TYR A 799 14.00 -10.25 13.36
N ASP A 800 13.26 -11.05 14.11
CA ASP A 800 13.75 -12.20 14.85
C ASP A 800 12.98 -13.48 14.50
N ILE A 801 13.46 -14.65 14.94
CA ILE A 801 12.80 -15.94 14.67
C ILE A 801 11.89 -16.32 15.83
N TYR A 802 10.63 -16.59 15.50
CA TYR A 802 9.60 -17.03 16.42
C TYR A 802 9.02 -18.38 15.99
N LEU A 803 8.55 -19.14 16.98
CA LEU A 803 7.59 -20.20 16.78
C LEU A 803 6.20 -19.64 17.07
N ILE A 804 5.33 -19.68 16.06
CA ILE A 804 3.94 -19.28 16.19
C ILE A 804 3.00 -20.47 16.03
N ASP A 805 1.77 -20.32 16.50
CA ASP A 805 0.71 -21.30 16.29
C ASP A 805 -0.64 -20.68 15.93
N VAL A 806 -1.59 -21.52 15.55
CA VAL A 806 -2.97 -21.13 15.19
C VAL A 806 -3.79 -20.59 16.38
N SER A 807 -3.24 -20.61 17.60
CA SER A 807 -3.82 -19.99 18.79
C SER A 807 -3.18 -18.64 19.10
N GLU A 808 -2.41 -18.08 18.16
CA GLU A 808 -1.69 -16.80 18.25
C GLU A 808 -0.60 -16.75 19.33
N ASN A 809 -0.08 -17.90 19.77
CA ASN A 809 1.08 -17.89 20.65
C ASN A 809 2.32 -17.46 19.85
N HIS A 810 3.20 -16.67 20.48
CA HIS A 810 4.45 -16.22 19.89
C HIS A 810 5.59 -16.57 20.84
N ILE A 811 6.38 -17.57 20.47
CA ILE A 811 7.50 -18.03 21.27
C ILE A 811 8.80 -17.56 20.61
N PRO A 812 9.56 -16.65 21.24
CA PRO A 812 10.85 -16.18 20.74
C PRO A 812 11.87 -17.33 20.73
N LEU A 813 12.60 -17.52 19.62
CA LEU A 813 13.61 -18.58 19.50
C LEU A 813 15.01 -18.04 19.26
N VAL A 814 15.18 -17.11 18.30
CA VAL A 814 16.48 -16.57 17.92
C VAL A 814 16.39 -15.06 17.80
N SER A 815 17.30 -14.36 18.49
CA SER A 815 17.49 -12.92 18.39
C SER A 815 18.98 -12.56 18.39
N VAL A 816 19.37 -11.63 17.52
CA VAL A 816 20.77 -11.20 17.37
C VAL A 816 20.85 -9.67 17.35
N SER A 817 21.50 -9.10 18.36
CA SER A 817 21.64 -7.64 18.48
C SER A 817 22.33 -7.00 17.26
N GLY A 818 21.72 -5.93 16.73
CA GLY A 818 22.28 -5.09 15.66
C GLY A 818 22.12 -5.65 14.24
N THR A 819 21.29 -6.68 14.07
CA THR A 819 20.93 -7.27 12.77
C THR A 819 19.62 -8.05 12.87
N SER A 820 19.13 -8.56 11.74
CA SER A 820 17.89 -9.34 11.65
C SER A 820 18.14 -10.80 11.28
N CYS A 821 17.18 -11.67 11.62
CA CYS A 821 17.20 -13.12 11.40
C CYS A 821 16.06 -13.57 10.47
N TRP A 822 16.41 -14.14 9.32
CA TRP A 822 15.50 -14.44 8.21
C TRP A 822 15.48 -15.93 7.85
N ASN A 823 14.39 -16.37 7.21
CA ASN A 823 14.30 -17.65 6.52
C ASN A 823 14.64 -18.89 7.40
N PRO A 824 13.90 -19.12 8.50
CA PRO A 824 14.18 -20.21 9.43
C PRO A 824 13.92 -21.60 8.83
N TYR A 825 14.80 -22.56 9.12
CA TYR A 825 14.66 -23.98 8.80
C TYR A 825 15.03 -24.85 10.01
N PRO A 826 14.24 -25.88 10.36
CA PRO A 826 14.71 -26.89 11.29
C PRO A 826 15.82 -27.72 10.64
N LEU A 827 16.96 -27.85 11.32
CA LEU A 827 18.06 -28.69 10.84
C LEU A 827 17.76 -30.16 11.15
N LYS A 828 17.07 -30.83 10.23
CA LYS A 828 16.73 -32.24 10.35
C LYS A 828 16.56 -32.92 9.00
N THR A 829 16.78 -34.23 8.97
CA THR A 829 16.50 -35.07 7.79
C THR A 829 14.99 -35.04 7.45
N ARG A 830 14.69 -35.02 6.15
CA ARG A 830 13.34 -35.02 5.55
C ARG A 830 13.23 -36.14 4.52
N ASP A 831 12.01 -36.59 4.26
CA ASP A 831 11.75 -37.54 3.19
C ASP A 831 11.98 -36.89 1.82
N LYS A 832 12.74 -37.57 0.97
CA LYS A 832 12.96 -37.13 -0.41
C LYS A 832 11.65 -37.27 -1.21
N PRO A 833 11.20 -36.24 -1.96
CA PRO A 833 9.96 -36.30 -2.72
C PRO A 833 9.92 -37.37 -3.80
N ILE A 834 8.71 -37.69 -4.24
CA ILE A 834 8.49 -38.64 -5.32
C ILE A 834 9.11 -38.11 -6.62
N LYS A 835 9.80 -38.98 -7.37
CA LYS A 835 10.26 -38.65 -8.72
C LYS A 835 9.14 -38.77 -9.74
N ILE A 836 8.78 -37.64 -10.34
CA ILE A 836 7.87 -37.57 -11.47
C ILE A 836 8.64 -37.87 -12.76
N ASN A 837 8.10 -38.76 -13.61
CA ASN A 837 8.57 -38.97 -14.96
C ASN A 837 7.48 -38.50 -15.92
N ALA A 838 7.58 -37.25 -16.39
CA ALA A 838 6.62 -36.69 -17.34
C ALA A 838 6.71 -37.43 -18.68
N LEU A 839 5.56 -37.83 -19.22
CA LEU A 839 5.49 -38.45 -20.54
C LEU A 839 5.62 -37.36 -21.61
N LYS A 840 6.63 -37.47 -22.48
CA LYS A 840 6.81 -36.60 -23.65
C LYS A 840 6.69 -37.39 -24.94
N PHE A 841 5.91 -36.89 -25.89
CA PHE A 841 5.71 -37.52 -27.20
C PHE A 841 6.82 -37.11 -28.18
N PRO A 842 7.70 -38.03 -28.64
CA PRO A 842 8.92 -37.65 -29.37
C PRO A 842 8.70 -36.88 -30.67
N SER A 843 7.61 -37.14 -31.40
CA SER A 843 7.28 -36.40 -32.62
C SER A 843 7.01 -34.92 -32.35
N TYR A 844 6.35 -34.63 -31.22
CA TYR A 844 5.97 -33.28 -30.81
C TYR A 844 7.11 -32.56 -30.07
N VAL A 845 8.01 -33.30 -29.43
CA VAL A 845 9.31 -32.75 -29.00
C VAL A 845 10.09 -32.23 -30.23
N ALA A 846 10.16 -33.05 -31.30
CA ALA A 846 10.91 -32.69 -32.50
C ALA A 846 10.32 -31.51 -33.28
N SER A 847 9.01 -31.26 -33.18
CA SER A 847 8.32 -30.12 -33.80
C SER A 847 8.10 -28.94 -32.86
N ASN A 848 8.64 -28.98 -31.64
CA ASN A 848 8.46 -27.95 -30.62
C ASN A 848 6.98 -27.63 -30.33
N GLN A 849 6.17 -28.68 -30.14
CA GLN A 849 4.72 -28.60 -29.95
C GLN A 849 4.26 -29.32 -28.70
N GLY A 850 3.17 -28.84 -28.11
CA GLY A 850 2.38 -29.53 -27.09
C GLY A 850 1.05 -30.03 -27.66
N LEU A 851 0.35 -30.83 -26.86
CA LEU A 851 -0.96 -31.39 -27.18
C LEU A 851 -1.96 -30.97 -26.10
N ALA A 852 -3.08 -30.39 -26.53
CA ALA A 852 -4.17 -29.95 -25.65
C ALA A 852 -5.45 -30.73 -25.94
N LEU A 853 -6.08 -31.26 -24.89
CA LEU A 853 -7.39 -31.90 -24.95
C LEU A 853 -8.36 -31.22 -23.97
N VAL A 854 -9.41 -30.60 -24.49
CA VAL A 854 -10.58 -30.19 -23.70
C VAL A 854 -11.59 -31.34 -23.79
N THR A 855 -11.96 -31.95 -22.67
CA THR A 855 -12.86 -33.12 -22.72
C THR A 855 -14.33 -32.74 -22.91
N ASP A 856 -14.76 -31.61 -22.36
CA ASP A 856 -16.13 -31.10 -22.42
C ASP A 856 -16.14 -29.61 -22.05
N VAL A 857 -16.10 -28.74 -23.05
CA VAL A 857 -16.01 -27.27 -22.89
C VAL A 857 -17.14 -26.68 -22.04
N TYR A 858 -18.28 -27.35 -21.92
CA TYR A 858 -19.42 -26.87 -21.15
C TYR A 858 -19.25 -27.03 -19.63
N LYS A 859 -18.29 -27.84 -19.17
CA LYS A 859 -17.96 -27.93 -17.74
C LYS A 859 -17.31 -26.62 -17.30
N GLY A 860 -17.95 -25.93 -16.35
CA GLY A 860 -17.62 -24.56 -15.95
C GLY A 860 -18.48 -23.48 -16.62
N LEU A 861 -19.31 -23.82 -17.61
CA LEU A 861 -20.26 -22.90 -18.29
C LEU A 861 -21.74 -23.24 -18.06
N GLU A 862 -22.03 -24.43 -17.51
CA GLU A 862 -23.39 -24.94 -17.29
C GLU A 862 -24.13 -24.14 -16.20
N GLY A 863 -25.14 -23.36 -16.57
CA GLY A 863 -26.02 -22.64 -15.63
C GLY A 863 -25.59 -21.21 -15.30
N GLU A 864 -24.46 -20.75 -15.86
CA GLU A 864 -23.95 -19.38 -15.73
C GLU A 864 -24.41 -18.50 -16.92
N GLY A 865 -24.69 -17.23 -16.65
CA GLY A 865 -25.18 -16.24 -17.63
C GLY A 865 -26.71 -16.22 -17.82
N ASP A 866 -27.24 -15.10 -18.32
CA ASP A 866 -28.67 -14.93 -18.67
C ASP A 866 -28.83 -14.47 -20.14
N PRO A 867 -29.21 -15.37 -21.07
CA PRO A 867 -29.50 -16.78 -20.88
C PRO A 867 -28.23 -17.65 -20.73
N PRO A 868 -28.32 -18.83 -20.10
CA PRO A 868 -27.18 -19.73 -19.94
C PRO A 868 -26.74 -20.32 -21.28
N ILE A 869 -25.44 -20.63 -21.40
CA ILE A 869 -24.85 -21.25 -22.61
C ILE A 869 -25.41 -22.67 -22.79
N ALA A 870 -26.14 -22.92 -23.88
CA ALA A 870 -26.70 -24.22 -24.17
C ALA A 870 -25.65 -25.13 -24.83
N ARG A 871 -25.75 -26.44 -24.58
CA ARG A 871 -24.96 -27.43 -25.31
C ARG A 871 -25.25 -27.33 -26.80
N GLY A 872 -24.19 -27.24 -27.59
CA GLY A 872 -24.21 -26.94 -29.01
C GLY A 872 -23.95 -25.47 -29.35
N ASP A 873 -23.98 -24.52 -28.40
CA ASP A 873 -23.74 -23.09 -28.71
C ASP A 873 -22.27 -22.82 -29.00
N VAL A 874 -21.36 -23.38 -28.19
CA VAL A 874 -19.93 -23.38 -28.49
C VAL A 874 -19.64 -24.23 -29.73
N LYS A 875 -19.11 -23.60 -30.79
CA LYS A 875 -18.73 -24.24 -32.05
C LYS A 875 -17.23 -24.34 -32.27
N TYR A 876 -16.49 -23.38 -31.73
CA TYR A 876 -15.05 -23.31 -31.90
C TYR A 876 -14.36 -22.88 -30.61
N LEU A 877 -13.10 -23.25 -30.46
CA LEU A 877 -12.17 -22.61 -29.54
C LEU A 877 -11.24 -21.71 -30.36
N ARG A 878 -11.12 -20.43 -30.00
CA ARG A 878 -10.01 -19.59 -30.46
C ARG A 878 -8.80 -19.90 -29.60
N VAL A 879 -7.67 -20.15 -30.24
CA VAL A 879 -6.38 -20.33 -29.55
C VAL A 879 -5.59 -19.05 -29.75
N ASN A 880 -5.28 -18.37 -28.66
CA ASN A 880 -4.48 -17.16 -28.64
C ASN A 880 -3.19 -17.40 -27.86
N MET A 881 -2.20 -16.54 -28.08
CA MET A 881 -1.06 -16.43 -27.18
C MET A 881 -0.80 -14.99 -26.75
N VAL A 882 -0.31 -14.84 -25.53
CA VAL A 882 0.20 -13.57 -24.99
C VAL A 882 1.72 -13.52 -25.16
N VAL A 883 2.23 -12.36 -25.57
CA VAL A 883 3.65 -12.18 -25.90
C VAL A 883 4.38 -11.52 -24.73
N SER A 884 5.47 -12.13 -24.26
CA SER A 884 6.36 -11.54 -23.24
C SER A 884 7.13 -10.34 -23.80
N ARG A 885 7.36 -9.31 -22.98
CA ARG A 885 8.10 -8.10 -23.39
C ARG A 885 9.62 -8.28 -23.16
N PRO A 886 10.45 -8.42 -24.22
CA PRO A 886 11.88 -8.65 -24.06
C PRO A 886 12.65 -7.36 -23.77
N TRP A 887 13.83 -7.46 -23.16
CA TRP A 887 14.74 -6.32 -22.95
C TRP A 887 15.09 -5.60 -24.25
N SER A 888 15.10 -6.29 -25.39
CA SER A 888 15.41 -5.67 -26.68
C SER A 888 14.31 -4.76 -27.24
N CYS A 889 13.13 -4.66 -26.62
CA CYS A 889 12.13 -3.64 -27.00
C CYS A 889 12.54 -2.22 -26.57
N HIS A 890 13.60 -2.13 -25.75
CA HIS A 890 14.08 -0.94 -25.08
C HIS A 890 14.32 0.26 -26.00
N ARG A 891 13.86 1.44 -25.58
CA ARG A 891 14.03 2.72 -26.30
C ARG A 891 14.94 3.69 -25.54
N ILE A 892 16.02 4.12 -26.20
CA ILE A 892 17.09 4.99 -25.65
C ILE A 892 16.64 6.44 -25.31
N LEU A 893 15.36 6.81 -25.44
CA LEU A 893 14.91 8.17 -25.16
C LEU A 893 13.57 8.20 -24.40
N LEU A 894 13.63 8.79 -23.20
CA LEU A 894 12.53 9.23 -22.31
C LEU A 894 11.46 10.05 -23.07
N TRP A 895 10.49 9.39 -23.69
CA TRP A 895 9.33 10.05 -24.31
C TRP A 895 8.04 9.28 -24.01
N ASP A 896 7.37 9.68 -22.93
CA ASP A 896 5.95 9.41 -22.65
C ASP A 896 5.09 9.63 -23.92
N PRO A 897 4.25 8.67 -24.40
CA PRO A 897 3.71 7.48 -23.75
C PRO A 897 4.36 6.18 -24.27
N VAL A 898 5.42 5.73 -23.59
CA VAL A 898 6.03 4.39 -23.79
C VAL A 898 5.37 3.35 -22.91
N VAL A 899 4.06 3.25 -23.07
CA VAL A 899 3.33 2.06 -22.66
C VAL A 899 2.81 1.47 -23.96
N SER A 900 3.72 0.82 -24.69
CA SER A 900 3.41 0.08 -25.91
C SER A 900 2.27 -0.90 -25.57
N SER A 901 1.08 -0.68 -26.13
CA SER A 901 -0.21 -1.32 -25.81
C SER A 901 -0.85 -1.06 -24.44
N THR A 902 -0.09 -0.65 -23.43
CA THR A 902 -0.46 -0.76 -21.99
C THR A 902 -0.98 0.52 -21.35
N GLY A 903 -1.07 1.62 -22.09
CA GLY A 903 -0.98 2.92 -21.46
C GLY A 903 -2.27 3.57 -21.03
N TRP A 904 -3.43 3.18 -21.58
CA TRP A 904 -4.63 3.99 -21.35
C TRP A 904 -6.00 3.38 -21.69
N ALA A 905 -6.12 2.35 -22.53
CA ALA A 905 -7.45 1.79 -22.90
C ALA A 905 -7.46 0.38 -23.54
N ALA A 906 -6.39 -0.42 -23.41
CA ALA A 906 -6.24 -1.69 -24.13
C ALA A 906 -5.45 -2.74 -23.33
N ALA A 907 -5.42 -3.98 -23.83
CA ALA A 907 -4.62 -5.07 -23.25
C ALA A 907 -3.15 -4.69 -23.01
N LEU A 908 -2.60 -5.07 -21.84
CA LEU A 908 -1.22 -4.89 -21.36
C LEU A 908 -0.15 -5.57 -22.25
N TRP A 909 -0.58 -6.33 -23.24
CA TRP A 909 0.33 -7.02 -24.15
C TRP A 909 -0.27 -7.25 -25.53
N PRO A 910 0.59 -7.37 -26.56
CA PRO A 910 0.20 -7.94 -27.82
C PRO A 910 -0.23 -9.40 -27.66
N ARG A 911 -1.42 -9.68 -28.17
CA ARG A 911 -1.97 -11.01 -28.43
C ARG A 911 -1.76 -11.36 -29.89
N VAL A 912 -1.46 -12.62 -30.12
CA VAL A 912 -1.40 -13.21 -31.46
C VAL A 912 -2.35 -14.39 -31.49
N GLN A 913 -3.29 -14.37 -32.44
CA GLN A 913 -4.16 -15.52 -32.67
C GLN A 913 -3.35 -16.61 -33.35
N LEU A 914 -3.50 -17.87 -32.92
CA LEU A 914 -2.91 -19.05 -33.55
C LEU A 914 -3.88 -19.76 -34.51
N GLY A 915 -5.19 -19.61 -34.27
CA GLY A 915 -6.27 -20.08 -35.14
C GLY A 915 -7.51 -20.44 -34.34
N ILE A 916 -8.44 -21.12 -35.01
CA ILE A 916 -9.65 -21.70 -34.41
C ILE A 916 -9.59 -23.23 -34.46
N VAL A 917 -10.24 -23.88 -33.49
CA VAL A 917 -10.34 -25.33 -33.38
C VAL A 917 -11.82 -25.70 -33.31
N PRO A 918 -12.33 -26.61 -34.15
CA PRO A 918 -13.72 -27.07 -34.03
C PRO A 918 -13.96 -27.80 -32.71
N VAL A 919 -15.12 -27.56 -32.12
CA VAL A 919 -15.63 -28.32 -30.96
C VAL A 919 -16.59 -29.39 -31.46
N GLU A 920 -16.37 -30.62 -31.04
CA GLU A 920 -17.21 -31.78 -31.39
C GLU A 920 -18.59 -31.72 -30.72
N ASP A 921 -19.54 -32.52 -31.18
CA ASP A 921 -20.92 -32.56 -30.65
C ASP A 921 -20.99 -32.91 -29.14
N ASP A 922 -19.99 -33.62 -28.61
CA ASP A 922 -19.87 -33.95 -27.19
C ASP A 922 -19.23 -32.83 -26.35
N GLY A 923 -18.83 -31.72 -26.97
CA GLY A 923 -18.16 -30.58 -26.34
C GLY A 923 -16.63 -30.71 -26.29
N SER A 924 -16.05 -31.75 -26.88
CA SER A 924 -14.61 -32.00 -26.83
C SER A 924 -13.82 -31.31 -27.95
N ALA A 925 -12.55 -31.01 -27.70
CA ALA A 925 -11.62 -30.46 -28.68
C ALA A 925 -10.19 -31.01 -28.44
N TYR A 926 -9.50 -31.41 -29.50
CA TYR A 926 -8.14 -31.99 -29.42
C TYR A 926 -7.22 -31.39 -30.49
N PHE A 927 -6.18 -30.67 -30.06
CA PHE A 927 -5.38 -29.84 -30.95
C PHE A 927 -3.92 -29.72 -30.52
N VAL A 928 -3.07 -29.28 -31.46
CA VAL A 928 -1.67 -28.93 -31.20
C VAL A 928 -1.53 -27.46 -30.83
N VAL A 929 -0.55 -27.17 -29.99
CA VAL A 929 -0.14 -25.81 -29.60
C VAL A 929 1.38 -25.68 -29.72
N PRO A 930 1.93 -24.49 -29.99
CA PRO A 930 3.37 -24.30 -29.92
C PRO A 930 3.82 -24.45 -28.46
N ALA A 931 4.94 -25.14 -28.25
CA ALA A 931 5.57 -25.25 -26.94
C ALA A 931 6.33 -23.96 -26.59
N ASP A 932 6.58 -23.76 -25.30
CA ASP A 932 7.29 -22.60 -24.74
C ASP A 932 6.65 -21.27 -25.18
N ARG A 933 5.31 -21.24 -25.18
CA ARG A 933 4.46 -20.08 -25.47
C ARG A 933 3.32 -20.02 -24.45
N ASN A 934 2.76 -18.83 -24.26
CA ASN A 934 1.74 -18.56 -23.26
C ASN A 934 0.35 -18.62 -23.91
N ILE A 935 -0.29 -19.78 -23.85
CA ILE A 935 -1.52 -20.10 -24.60
C ILE A 935 -2.74 -19.88 -23.73
N PHE A 936 -3.78 -19.27 -24.29
CA PHE A 936 -5.10 -19.21 -23.64
C PHE A 936 -6.23 -19.41 -24.66
N LEU A 937 -7.40 -19.79 -24.17
CA LEU A 937 -8.53 -20.21 -24.99
C LEU A 937 -9.74 -19.28 -24.87
N GLN A 938 -10.51 -19.16 -25.97
CA GLN A 938 -11.83 -18.52 -25.96
C GLN A 938 -12.86 -19.45 -26.61
N ALA A 939 -13.97 -19.70 -25.92
CA ALA A 939 -15.12 -20.41 -26.49
C ALA A 939 -15.89 -19.49 -27.43
N LEU A 940 -16.18 -19.93 -28.66
CA LEU A 940 -16.85 -19.12 -29.69
C LEU A 940 -18.17 -19.74 -30.14
N ASP A 941 -19.13 -18.88 -30.49
CA ASP A 941 -20.40 -19.28 -31.13
C ASP A 941 -20.27 -19.59 -32.63
N SER A 942 -21.40 -19.89 -33.30
CA SER A 942 -21.43 -20.17 -34.75
C SER A 942 -21.06 -18.98 -35.63
N GLU A 943 -21.11 -17.76 -35.10
CA GLU A 943 -20.74 -16.51 -35.76
C GLU A 943 -19.30 -16.08 -35.41
N TYR A 944 -18.54 -16.93 -34.71
CA TYR A 944 -17.17 -16.70 -34.28
C TYR A 944 -17.02 -15.58 -33.23
N ARG A 945 -18.09 -15.27 -32.51
CA ARG A 945 -18.08 -14.33 -31.38
C ARG A 945 -17.78 -15.09 -30.09
N GLU A 946 -16.97 -14.47 -29.24
CA GLU A 946 -16.66 -15.02 -27.93
C GLU A 946 -17.91 -15.22 -27.07
N LEU A 947 -17.97 -16.35 -26.37
CA LEU A 947 -18.94 -16.67 -25.33
C LEU A 947 -18.29 -16.66 -23.94
N GLN A 948 -17.04 -17.10 -23.83
CA GLN A 948 -16.25 -17.02 -22.60
C GLN A 948 -14.76 -17.11 -22.94
N ARG A 949 -13.91 -16.49 -22.12
CA ARG A 949 -12.44 -16.60 -22.21
C ARG A 949 -11.83 -17.17 -20.95
N GLU A 950 -10.69 -17.83 -21.14
CA GLU A 950 -9.75 -18.13 -20.07
C GLU A 950 -9.00 -16.86 -19.67
N ARG A 951 -9.14 -16.42 -18.40
CA ARG A 951 -8.44 -15.26 -17.81
C ARG A 951 -7.12 -15.67 -17.15
N THR A 952 -6.38 -16.55 -17.82
CA THR A 952 -5.04 -17.02 -17.45
C THR A 952 -4.40 -17.64 -18.69
N TYR A 953 -3.15 -18.09 -18.58
CA TYR A 953 -2.44 -18.76 -19.67
C TYR A 953 -1.75 -20.03 -19.20
N ILE A 954 -1.55 -20.92 -20.17
CA ILE A 954 -0.88 -22.20 -20.04
C ILE A 954 0.42 -22.16 -20.84
N ASN A 955 1.51 -22.57 -20.18
CA ASN A 955 2.77 -22.86 -20.85
C ASN A 955 2.94 -24.37 -21.03
N PHE A 956 3.12 -24.81 -22.27
CA PHE A 956 3.35 -26.22 -22.62
C PHE A 956 4.84 -26.46 -22.87
N ARG A 957 5.39 -27.54 -22.31
CA ARG A 957 6.73 -28.01 -22.70
C ARG A 957 6.69 -28.82 -24.00
N PRO A 958 7.80 -28.88 -24.75
CA PRO A 958 7.86 -29.67 -25.97
C PRO A 958 7.50 -31.14 -25.73
N GLY A 959 6.52 -31.65 -26.48
CA GLY A 959 6.00 -33.01 -26.37
C GLY A 959 5.04 -33.26 -25.20
N GLU A 960 4.69 -32.24 -24.42
CA GLU A 960 3.72 -32.35 -23.33
C GLU A 960 2.31 -32.67 -23.87
N PHE A 961 1.58 -33.51 -23.14
CA PHE A 961 0.16 -33.71 -23.33
C PHE A 961 -0.60 -33.27 -22.09
N ARG A 962 -1.53 -32.34 -22.28
CA ARG A 962 -2.38 -31.82 -21.22
C ARG A 962 -3.84 -32.00 -21.58
N SER A 963 -4.63 -32.36 -20.57
CA SER A 963 -6.08 -32.41 -20.68
C SER A 963 -6.70 -31.55 -19.58
N CYS A 964 -7.66 -30.71 -19.94
CA CYS A 964 -8.60 -30.09 -19.00
C CYS A 964 -9.98 -30.73 -19.19
N ILE A 965 -10.81 -30.65 -18.15
CA ILE A 965 -12.16 -31.18 -18.22
C ILE A 965 -13.02 -30.24 -19.06
N GLY A 966 -13.04 -28.94 -18.75
CA GLY A 966 -13.83 -27.95 -19.47
C GLY A 966 -13.19 -26.57 -19.50
N CYS A 967 -14.04 -25.55 -19.57
CA CYS A 967 -13.63 -24.16 -19.57
C CYS A 967 -13.87 -23.60 -18.17
N HIS A 968 -12.80 -23.46 -17.39
CA HIS A 968 -12.83 -22.91 -16.04
C HIS A 968 -13.35 -23.89 -14.95
N GLU A 969 -13.09 -25.19 -15.07
CA GLU A 969 -13.44 -26.13 -14.00
C GLU A 969 -12.57 -26.00 -12.74
N GLN A 970 -13.17 -26.25 -11.58
CA GLN A 970 -12.46 -26.29 -10.30
C GLN A 970 -11.78 -27.64 -10.05
N SER A 971 -10.71 -27.59 -9.25
CA SER A 971 -10.02 -28.78 -8.73
C SER A 971 -10.96 -29.65 -7.89
N GLY A 972 -11.06 -30.95 -8.20
CA GLY A 972 -11.92 -31.90 -7.45
C GLY A 972 -13.03 -32.54 -8.29
N HIS A 973 -13.26 -32.05 -9.50
CA HIS A 973 -14.12 -32.73 -10.46
C HIS A 973 -13.35 -33.83 -11.20
N ALA A 974 -13.91 -35.03 -11.22
CA ALA A 974 -13.46 -36.08 -12.14
C ALA A 974 -14.22 -35.91 -13.47
N PRO A 975 -13.59 -36.22 -14.62
CA PRO A 975 -14.31 -36.28 -15.89
C PRO A 975 -15.50 -37.22 -15.73
N THR A 976 -16.71 -36.69 -15.78
CA THR A 976 -17.91 -37.53 -15.75
C THR A 976 -18.10 -38.02 -17.19
N PRO A 977 -18.01 -39.33 -17.47
CA PRO A 977 -18.25 -39.81 -18.82
C PRO A 977 -19.64 -39.34 -19.27
N PRO A 978 -19.76 -38.78 -20.50
CA PRO A 978 -21.01 -38.19 -20.96
C PRO A 978 -22.15 -39.19 -20.83
N TYR A 979 -23.24 -38.73 -20.22
CA TYR A 979 -24.43 -39.48 -19.81
C TYR A 979 -24.72 -40.70 -20.72
N GLY A 980 -24.45 -41.91 -20.20
CA GLY A 980 -24.92 -43.17 -20.78
C GLY A 980 -24.08 -43.80 -21.89
N SER A 981 -22.89 -43.31 -22.22
CA SER A 981 -22.00 -43.97 -23.19
C SER A 981 -20.73 -44.53 -22.53
N SER A 982 -20.34 -45.73 -22.95
CA SER A 982 -19.02 -46.33 -22.66
C SER A 982 -17.99 -45.93 -23.73
N GLU A 983 -18.20 -44.82 -24.43
CA GLU A 983 -17.43 -44.43 -25.62
C GLU A 983 -16.37 -43.37 -25.26
N ALA A 984 -15.25 -43.40 -26.00
CA ALA A 984 -14.14 -42.46 -25.81
C ALA A 984 -14.51 -41.05 -26.29
N VAL A 985 -13.95 -40.02 -25.67
CA VAL A 985 -14.07 -38.59 -26.06
C VAL A 985 -13.90 -38.42 -27.58
N MET A 986 -14.88 -37.82 -28.27
CA MET A 986 -14.96 -37.80 -29.73
C MET A 986 -13.72 -37.21 -30.39
N ALA A 987 -13.27 -36.05 -29.92
CA ALA A 987 -12.10 -35.37 -30.48
C ALA A 987 -10.82 -36.22 -30.37
N PHE A 988 -10.69 -37.03 -29.30
CA PHE A 988 -9.52 -37.88 -29.08
C PHE A 988 -9.51 -39.15 -29.95
N GLN A 989 -10.61 -39.46 -30.65
CA GLN A 989 -10.65 -40.55 -31.63
C GLN A 989 -9.98 -40.18 -32.95
N ASN A 990 -9.74 -38.88 -33.17
CA ASN A 990 -9.06 -38.33 -34.35
C ASN A 990 -7.66 -37.83 -33.99
N PRO A 991 -6.75 -37.67 -34.98
CA PRO A 991 -5.50 -36.95 -34.76
C PRO A 991 -5.76 -35.51 -34.29
N PRO A 992 -4.85 -34.93 -33.48
CA PRO A 992 -5.02 -33.54 -33.02
C PRO A 992 -5.01 -32.60 -34.21
N VAL A 993 -5.91 -31.61 -34.21
CA VAL A 993 -6.00 -30.62 -35.27
C VAL A 993 -4.97 -29.50 -35.09
N ILE A 994 -4.53 -28.91 -36.20
CA ILE A 994 -3.78 -27.65 -36.18
C ILE A 994 -4.82 -26.52 -36.14
N PRO A 995 -4.72 -25.54 -35.22
CA PRO A 995 -5.59 -24.37 -35.22
C PRO A 995 -5.64 -23.71 -36.60
N GLU A 996 -6.82 -23.66 -37.19
CA GLU A 996 -7.02 -23.29 -38.59
C GLU A 996 -7.42 -21.82 -38.77
N PRO A 997 -7.26 -21.24 -39.98
CA PRO A 997 -7.71 -19.88 -40.26
C PRO A 997 -9.23 -19.78 -40.22
N MET A 998 -9.76 -18.62 -39.81
CA MET A 998 -11.20 -18.37 -39.92
C MET A 998 -11.64 -18.31 -41.40
N PRO A 999 -12.91 -18.57 -41.72
CA PRO A 999 -13.39 -18.52 -43.10
C PRO A 999 -13.13 -17.16 -43.77
N GLY A 1000 -12.42 -17.21 -44.90
CA GLY A 1000 -12.00 -16.05 -45.68
C GLY A 1000 -10.56 -15.61 -45.41
N GLU A 1001 -9.91 -16.14 -44.39
CA GLU A 1001 -8.53 -15.82 -44.07
C GLU A 1001 -7.53 -16.75 -44.75
N ALA A 1002 -6.38 -16.20 -45.13
CA ALA A 1002 -5.24 -16.99 -45.58
C ALA A 1002 -4.57 -17.67 -44.39
N ALA A 1003 -4.10 -18.91 -44.60
CA ALA A 1003 -3.23 -19.60 -43.66
C ALA A 1003 -1.90 -18.88 -43.47
N GLY A 1004 -1.26 -19.15 -42.34
CA GLY A 1004 0.09 -18.72 -42.03
C GLY A 1004 1.10 -19.21 -43.07
N THR A 1005 2.25 -18.56 -43.09
CA THR A 1005 3.38 -18.87 -43.98
C THR A 1005 4.60 -19.28 -43.17
N GLY A 1006 5.64 -19.81 -43.83
CA GLY A 1006 6.88 -20.18 -43.15
C GLY A 1006 6.66 -21.29 -42.11
N ASP A 1007 7.17 -21.08 -40.90
CA ASP A 1007 7.04 -22.03 -39.78
C ASP A 1007 5.59 -22.18 -39.30
N TRP A 1008 4.72 -21.25 -39.68
CA TRP A 1008 3.29 -21.26 -39.38
C TRP A 1008 2.43 -21.77 -40.54
N ALA A 1009 3.02 -22.45 -41.53
CA ALA A 1009 2.28 -23.02 -42.63
C ALA A 1009 1.17 -23.98 -42.15
N GLY A 1010 -0.08 -23.68 -42.55
CA GLY A 1010 -1.26 -24.44 -42.15
C GLY A 1010 -1.96 -23.94 -40.88
N TRP A 1011 -1.33 -23.03 -40.13
CA TRP A 1011 -1.92 -22.41 -38.94
C TRP A 1011 -2.83 -21.22 -39.31
N GLY A 1012 -3.80 -20.92 -38.46
CA GLY A 1012 -4.65 -19.72 -38.51
C GLY A 1012 -4.02 -18.47 -37.91
N VAL A 1013 -2.68 -18.36 -37.97
CA VAL A 1013 -1.95 -17.33 -37.24
C VAL A 1013 -2.24 -15.91 -37.75
N LYS A 1014 -2.52 -14.98 -36.84
CA LYS A 1014 -2.80 -13.56 -37.13
C LYS A 1014 -2.24 -12.66 -36.04
N VAL A 1015 -1.49 -11.64 -36.47
CA VAL A 1015 -1.15 -10.49 -35.63
C VAL A 1015 -2.32 -9.51 -35.68
N LEU A 1016 -2.75 -9.03 -34.52
CA LEU A 1016 -3.84 -8.08 -34.38
C LEU A 1016 -3.26 -6.68 -34.38
N TYR A 1017 -3.60 -5.87 -35.39
CA TYR A 1017 -3.07 -4.53 -35.52
C TYR A 1017 -4.10 -3.55 -36.08
N TYR A 1018 -4.68 -2.74 -35.19
CA TYR A 1018 -5.84 -1.89 -35.49
C TYR A 1018 -5.71 -1.02 -36.75
N PRO A 1019 -4.59 -0.31 -36.99
CA PRO A 1019 -4.46 0.56 -38.16
C PRO A 1019 -4.53 -0.17 -39.50
N TYR A 1020 -4.25 -1.47 -39.52
CA TYR A 1020 -4.21 -2.30 -40.74
C TYR A 1020 -5.39 -3.25 -40.85
N ASP A 1021 -5.92 -3.73 -39.71
CA ASP A 1021 -7.01 -4.69 -39.69
C ASP A 1021 -8.39 -4.02 -39.65
N ILE A 1022 -8.53 -2.92 -38.89
CA ILE A 1022 -9.84 -2.32 -38.56
C ILE A 1022 -10.05 -0.98 -39.25
N GLN A 1023 -9.11 -0.05 -39.13
CA GLN A 1023 -9.27 1.27 -39.76
C GLN A 1023 -9.57 1.21 -41.28
N PRO A 1024 -8.93 0.32 -42.08
CA PRO A 1024 -9.23 0.22 -43.50
C PRO A 1024 -10.67 -0.21 -43.79
N ILE A 1025 -11.29 -0.99 -42.88
CA ILE A 1025 -12.70 -1.37 -42.99
C ILE A 1025 -13.57 -0.11 -42.90
N PHE A 1026 -13.32 0.77 -41.93
CA PHE A 1026 -14.07 2.02 -41.78
C PHE A 1026 -13.83 3.01 -42.91
N ASN A 1027 -12.62 3.03 -43.47
CA ASN A 1027 -12.22 3.95 -44.54
C ASN A 1027 -12.74 3.56 -45.93
N ASP A 1028 -13.13 2.31 -46.18
CA ASP A 1028 -13.44 1.83 -47.53
C ASP A 1028 -14.60 2.61 -48.20
N PRO A 1029 -14.32 3.43 -49.24
CA PRO A 1029 -15.35 4.21 -49.92
C PRO A 1029 -16.21 3.38 -50.88
N CYS A 1030 -15.83 2.14 -51.16
CA CYS A 1030 -16.53 1.27 -52.11
C CYS A 1030 -17.77 0.59 -51.50
N ARG A 1031 -18.04 0.79 -50.21
CA ARG A 1031 -19.20 0.23 -49.51
C ARG A 1031 -20.53 0.78 -50.04
N PRO A 1032 -21.61 -0.01 -50.00
CA PRO A 1032 -22.96 0.48 -50.30
C PRO A 1032 -23.32 1.70 -49.43
N GLY A 1033 -23.45 2.88 -50.04
CA GLY A 1033 -23.76 4.12 -49.32
C GLY A 1033 -22.55 4.86 -48.73
N GLY A 1034 -21.32 4.58 -49.18
CA GLY A 1034 -20.08 5.26 -48.77
C GLY A 1034 -19.35 4.61 -47.59
N SER A 1035 -18.17 5.12 -47.26
CA SER A 1035 -17.37 4.64 -46.11
C SER A 1035 -18.06 4.92 -44.78
N CYS A 1036 -17.68 4.22 -43.70
CA CYS A 1036 -18.19 4.53 -42.35
C CYS A 1036 -17.83 5.96 -41.96
N VAL A 1037 -16.59 6.38 -42.25
CA VAL A 1037 -16.09 7.74 -42.02
C VAL A 1037 -16.93 8.81 -42.71
N SER A 1038 -17.56 8.52 -43.86
CA SER A 1038 -18.42 9.50 -44.54
C SER A 1038 -19.67 9.92 -43.74
N CYS A 1039 -20.11 9.09 -42.79
CA CYS A 1039 -21.20 9.40 -41.86
C CYS A 1039 -20.70 9.73 -40.44
N HIS A 1040 -19.54 9.19 -40.07
CA HIS A 1040 -18.94 9.26 -38.73
C HIS A 1040 -17.64 10.07 -38.75
N SER A 1041 -17.67 11.33 -39.20
CA SER A 1041 -16.54 12.26 -39.08
C SER A 1041 -17.00 13.72 -39.20
N GLY A 1042 -16.09 14.66 -38.91
CA GLY A 1042 -16.33 16.11 -39.06
C GLY A 1042 -16.96 16.74 -37.82
N GLY A 1043 -17.41 18.00 -37.91
CA GLY A 1043 -17.87 18.75 -36.73
C GLY A 1043 -19.22 18.34 -36.13
N SER A 1044 -19.91 17.34 -36.72
CA SER A 1044 -21.17 16.78 -36.21
C SER A 1044 -21.32 15.34 -36.73
N PRO A 1045 -20.49 14.39 -36.24
CA PRO A 1045 -20.51 13.01 -36.71
C PRO A 1045 -21.81 12.32 -36.27
N SER A 1046 -22.28 11.35 -37.06
CA SER A 1046 -23.51 10.63 -36.72
C SER A 1046 -23.35 9.85 -35.42
N GLY A 1047 -24.31 10.01 -34.51
CA GLY A 1047 -24.26 9.37 -33.19
C GLY A 1047 -23.10 9.83 -32.34
N ASP A 1048 -22.54 11.02 -32.56
CA ASP A 1048 -21.40 11.55 -31.79
C ASP A 1048 -20.16 10.63 -31.75
N LEU A 1049 -20.02 9.76 -32.76
CA LEU A 1049 -18.91 8.83 -32.93
C LEU A 1049 -18.05 9.25 -34.14
N ASP A 1050 -16.81 9.67 -33.90
CA ASP A 1050 -15.84 9.99 -34.95
C ASP A 1050 -14.96 8.77 -35.26
N LEU A 1051 -15.06 8.25 -36.48
CA LEU A 1051 -14.29 7.10 -36.98
C LEU A 1051 -13.14 7.51 -37.92
N SER A 1052 -12.79 8.80 -37.95
CA SER A 1052 -11.68 9.29 -38.78
C SER A 1052 -10.33 8.68 -38.38
N ASP A 1053 -9.44 8.57 -39.36
CA ASP A 1053 -8.10 7.97 -39.21
C ASP A 1053 -7.02 8.98 -38.78
N GLY A 1054 -7.43 10.16 -38.29
CA GLY A 1054 -6.50 11.18 -37.79
C GLY A 1054 -5.61 10.63 -36.68
N LEU A 1055 -4.30 10.82 -36.79
CA LEU A 1055 -3.35 10.39 -35.77
C LEU A 1055 -3.56 11.21 -34.49
N THR A 1056 -3.61 10.52 -33.36
CA THR A 1056 -3.46 11.10 -32.04
C THR A 1056 -2.06 10.77 -31.53
N GLU A 1057 -1.72 11.20 -30.32
CA GLU A 1057 -0.41 10.99 -29.71
C GLU A 1057 -0.05 9.50 -29.65
N ALA A 1058 -0.91 8.70 -29.01
CA ALA A 1058 -0.71 7.27 -28.82
C ALA A 1058 -1.45 6.39 -29.84
N TYR A 1059 -2.55 6.86 -30.46
CA TYR A 1059 -3.42 6.04 -31.31
C TYR A 1059 -3.93 6.82 -32.52
N ASN A 1060 -5.20 6.64 -32.89
CA ASN A 1060 -5.91 7.47 -33.86
C ASN A 1060 -7.33 7.75 -33.36
N VAL A 1061 -7.96 8.79 -33.92
CA VAL A 1061 -9.25 9.34 -33.46
C VAL A 1061 -10.33 8.27 -33.36
N SER A 1062 -10.44 7.38 -34.35
CA SER A 1062 -11.45 6.32 -34.34
C SER A 1062 -11.31 5.34 -33.19
N TYR A 1063 -10.09 4.97 -32.82
CA TYR A 1063 -9.82 4.04 -31.75
C TYR A 1063 -10.24 4.64 -30.42
N GLU A 1064 -9.75 5.85 -30.13
CA GLU A 1064 -10.06 6.59 -28.92
C GLU A 1064 -11.56 6.90 -28.82
N SER A 1065 -12.21 7.25 -29.93
CA SER A 1065 -13.66 7.51 -29.94
C SER A 1065 -14.47 6.23 -29.65
N LEU A 1066 -13.99 5.06 -30.07
CA LEU A 1066 -14.65 3.79 -29.78
C LEU A 1066 -14.47 3.39 -28.31
N THR A 1067 -13.24 3.48 -27.79
CA THR A 1067 -12.91 3.07 -26.42
C THR A 1067 -13.44 4.05 -25.38
N TYR A 1068 -13.19 5.36 -25.51
CA TYR A 1068 -13.64 6.38 -24.55
C TYR A 1068 -15.10 6.79 -24.74
N GLY A 1069 -15.63 6.68 -25.96
CA GLY A 1069 -17.03 7.00 -26.25
C GLY A 1069 -18.03 5.97 -25.71
N GLY A 1070 -17.56 4.92 -25.02
CA GLY A 1070 -18.41 3.85 -24.49
C GLY A 1070 -19.05 2.97 -25.57
N TYR A 1071 -18.46 2.91 -26.78
CA TYR A 1071 -18.94 2.05 -27.87
C TYR A 1071 -18.34 0.65 -27.81
N CYS A 1072 -17.18 0.54 -27.15
CA CYS A 1072 -16.67 -0.71 -26.65
C CYS A 1072 -17.56 -1.19 -25.50
N GLY A 1073 -17.75 -2.51 -25.39
CA GLY A 1073 -18.36 -3.13 -24.20
C GLY A 1073 -17.43 -3.00 -22.98
N PRO A 1074 -17.63 -3.80 -21.91
CA PRO A 1074 -16.71 -3.83 -20.78
C PRO A 1074 -15.28 -4.03 -21.25
N LEU A 1075 -14.44 -3.02 -20.98
CA LEU A 1075 -13.01 -3.02 -21.26
C LEU A 1075 -12.28 -3.44 -19.99
N VAL A 1076 -11.30 -4.33 -20.14
CA VAL A 1076 -10.41 -4.64 -19.02
C VAL A 1076 -9.21 -3.72 -19.12
N PHE A 1077 -9.14 -2.76 -18.19
CA PHE A 1077 -7.97 -1.91 -18.02
C PHE A 1077 -6.98 -2.67 -17.12
N GLU A 1078 -5.98 -3.29 -17.75
CA GLU A 1078 -5.01 -4.14 -17.04
C GLU A 1078 -3.95 -3.30 -16.27
N ASN A 1079 -3.92 -1.98 -16.43
CA ASN A 1079 -3.10 -1.03 -15.64
C ASN A 1079 -3.98 0.18 -15.27
N ASN A 1080 -4.63 0.14 -14.10
CA ASN A 1080 -5.56 1.16 -13.67
C ASN A 1080 -5.22 1.57 -12.24
N ASP A 1081 -4.75 2.80 -12.05
CA ASP A 1081 -4.37 3.24 -10.71
C ASP A 1081 -5.60 3.33 -9.79
N HIS A 1082 -6.81 3.72 -10.23
CA HIS A 1082 -7.96 3.90 -9.32
C HIS A 1082 -9.33 4.02 -10.03
N MET A 1083 -9.88 2.98 -10.69
CA MET A 1083 -11.32 3.00 -11.08
C MET A 1083 -12.07 1.80 -10.51
N ASP A 1084 -13.18 2.13 -9.83
CA ASP A 1084 -14.14 1.39 -9.00
C ASP A 1084 -14.59 -0.06 -9.35
N ASP A 1085 -14.05 -0.73 -10.37
CA ASP A 1085 -14.49 -2.08 -10.75
C ASP A 1085 -13.37 -3.12 -10.48
N ASP A 1086 -13.49 -3.86 -9.38
CA ASP A 1086 -12.65 -5.05 -9.10
C ASP A 1086 -12.87 -6.13 -10.19
N LEU A 1087 -12.01 -6.14 -11.20
CA LEU A 1087 -12.04 -7.11 -12.31
C LEU A 1087 -11.22 -8.38 -12.01
N THR A 1088 -10.88 -8.69 -10.76
CA THR A 1088 -10.14 -9.93 -10.44
C THR A 1088 -11.00 -11.20 -10.56
N GLN A 1089 -12.31 -11.05 -10.36
CA GLN A 1089 -13.27 -12.15 -10.28
C GLN A 1089 -13.55 -12.83 -11.63
N PHE A 1090 -14.22 -13.99 -11.62
CA PHE A 1090 -14.67 -14.62 -12.86
C PHE A 1090 -16.02 -14.09 -13.30
N GLU A 1091 -16.03 -13.41 -14.45
CA GLU A 1091 -17.26 -12.88 -15.03
C GLU A 1091 -18.10 -13.98 -15.70
N PRO A 1092 -19.44 -13.83 -15.67
CA PRO A 1092 -20.34 -14.78 -16.31
C PRO A 1092 -20.14 -14.79 -17.85
N PRO A 1093 -20.55 -15.87 -18.53
CA PRO A 1093 -20.47 -15.94 -19.99
C PRO A 1093 -21.12 -14.73 -20.68
N MET A 1094 -20.54 -14.33 -21.81
CA MET A 1094 -20.96 -13.18 -22.63
C MET A 1094 -20.80 -11.81 -21.98
N TYR A 1095 -20.20 -11.72 -20.78
CA TYR A 1095 -19.89 -10.44 -20.14
C TYR A 1095 -18.93 -9.59 -20.98
N PHE A 1096 -17.83 -10.21 -21.44
CA PHE A 1096 -16.83 -9.58 -22.31
C PHE A 1096 -17.09 -9.83 -23.80
N GLY A 1097 -16.43 -9.03 -24.64
CA GLY A 1097 -16.38 -9.26 -26.09
C GLY A 1097 -17.65 -8.84 -26.83
N CYS A 1098 -17.94 -9.50 -27.94
CA CYS A 1098 -18.94 -9.04 -28.91
C CYS A 1098 -20.38 -8.94 -28.41
N HIS A 1099 -20.80 -9.78 -27.46
CA HIS A 1099 -22.20 -9.80 -27.01
C HIS A 1099 -22.58 -8.58 -26.18
N ASN A 1100 -21.60 -7.95 -25.52
CA ASN A 1100 -21.80 -6.75 -24.71
C ASN A 1100 -21.18 -5.49 -25.33
N SER A 1101 -20.74 -5.56 -26.60
CA SER A 1101 -20.17 -4.44 -27.34
C SER A 1101 -21.24 -3.71 -28.16
N TYR A 1102 -21.44 -2.41 -27.94
CA TYR A 1102 -22.36 -1.61 -28.75
C TYR A 1102 -21.95 -1.58 -30.22
N LEU A 1103 -20.66 -1.46 -30.52
CA LEU A 1103 -20.14 -1.54 -31.88
C LEU A 1103 -20.55 -2.86 -32.56
N ALA A 1104 -20.24 -4.00 -31.93
CA ALA A 1104 -20.57 -5.30 -32.49
C ALA A 1104 -22.08 -5.48 -32.66
N TRP A 1105 -22.87 -4.99 -31.69
CA TRP A 1105 -24.33 -5.04 -31.75
C TRP A 1105 -24.88 -4.29 -32.96
N TRP A 1106 -24.45 -3.05 -33.21
CA TRP A 1106 -24.91 -2.25 -34.36
C TRP A 1106 -24.51 -2.88 -35.69
N LEU A 1107 -23.26 -3.33 -35.80
CA LEU A 1107 -22.76 -3.94 -37.03
C LEU A 1107 -23.42 -5.29 -37.36
N TYR A 1108 -23.93 -6.00 -36.34
CA TYR A 1108 -24.61 -7.28 -36.51
C TYR A 1108 -26.13 -7.13 -36.70
N ASN A 1109 -26.80 -6.35 -35.87
CA ASN A 1109 -28.26 -6.32 -35.77
C ASN A 1109 -28.94 -5.24 -36.62
N ASP A 1110 -28.30 -4.09 -36.85
CA ASP A 1110 -28.91 -3.06 -37.67
C ASP A 1110 -28.76 -3.38 -39.16
N ALA A 1111 -29.89 -3.53 -39.85
CA ALA A 1111 -29.92 -3.91 -41.26
C ALA A 1111 -29.18 -2.92 -42.17
N THR A 1112 -29.10 -1.64 -41.79
CA THR A 1112 -28.43 -0.61 -42.59
C THR A 1112 -26.92 -0.73 -42.48
N HIS A 1113 -26.39 -0.88 -41.27
CA HIS A 1113 -24.97 -1.07 -41.03
C HIS A 1113 -24.49 -2.45 -41.47
N ARG A 1114 -25.25 -3.51 -41.16
CA ARG A 1114 -24.91 -4.89 -41.51
C ARG A 1114 -24.76 -5.11 -43.02
N ALA A 1115 -25.59 -4.45 -43.82
CA ALA A 1115 -25.54 -4.53 -45.29
C ALA A 1115 -24.28 -3.91 -45.92
N ARG A 1116 -23.48 -3.15 -45.15
CA ARG A 1116 -22.25 -2.50 -45.61
C ARG A 1116 -20.99 -3.36 -45.45
N LEU A 1117 -21.06 -4.42 -44.66
CA LEU A 1117 -19.93 -5.30 -44.33
C LEU A 1117 -20.08 -6.65 -45.03
N THR A 1118 -18.97 -7.16 -45.53
CA THR A 1118 -18.85 -8.59 -45.85
C THR A 1118 -18.79 -9.41 -44.57
N ASP A 1119 -19.15 -10.69 -44.65
CA ASP A 1119 -19.08 -11.58 -43.48
C ASP A 1119 -17.64 -11.72 -42.95
N GLN A 1120 -16.64 -11.59 -43.83
CA GLN A 1120 -15.23 -11.62 -43.45
C GLN A 1120 -14.83 -10.39 -42.62
N GLU A 1121 -15.18 -9.19 -43.09
CA GLU A 1121 -14.89 -7.94 -42.38
C GLU A 1121 -15.56 -7.90 -41.02
N LEU A 1122 -16.80 -8.39 -40.94
CA LEU A 1122 -17.52 -8.48 -39.67
C LEU A 1122 -16.81 -9.42 -38.68
N ARG A 1123 -16.35 -10.58 -39.13
CA ARG A 1123 -15.55 -11.50 -38.28
C ARG A 1123 -14.20 -10.91 -37.87
N THR A 1124 -13.56 -10.12 -38.74
CA THR A 1124 -12.32 -9.40 -38.39
C THR A 1124 -12.56 -8.40 -37.25
N ILE A 1125 -13.66 -7.66 -37.30
CA ILE A 1125 -14.06 -6.75 -36.20
C ILE A 1125 -14.39 -7.55 -34.94
N PHE A 1126 -15.15 -8.65 -35.04
CA PHE A 1126 -15.49 -9.48 -33.88
C PHE A 1126 -14.25 -10.03 -33.17
N ARG A 1127 -13.27 -10.55 -33.92
CA ARG A 1127 -12.00 -10.98 -33.34
C ARG A 1127 -11.31 -9.86 -32.57
N TRP A 1128 -11.23 -8.66 -33.15
CA TRP A 1128 -10.58 -7.53 -32.50
C TRP A 1128 -11.29 -7.14 -31.19
N VAL A 1129 -12.62 -7.07 -31.20
CA VAL A 1129 -13.46 -6.83 -30.02
C VAL A 1129 -13.22 -7.89 -28.94
N ASP A 1130 -13.26 -9.17 -29.29
CA ASP A 1130 -13.06 -10.29 -28.36
C ASP A 1130 -11.64 -10.37 -27.79
N THR A 1131 -10.67 -9.66 -28.37
CA THR A 1131 -9.27 -9.65 -27.92
C THR A 1131 -8.94 -8.46 -27.00
N ASN A 1132 -9.96 -7.91 -26.35
CA ASN A 1132 -9.85 -6.69 -25.52
C ASN A 1132 -9.30 -5.50 -26.33
N TYR A 1133 -9.80 -5.35 -27.56
CA TYR A 1133 -9.61 -4.17 -28.42
C TYR A 1133 -8.15 -3.80 -28.72
N GLN A 1134 -7.21 -4.74 -28.74
CA GLN A 1134 -5.78 -4.46 -28.98
C GLN A 1134 -5.49 -3.48 -30.14
N TYR A 1135 -4.67 -2.47 -29.87
CA TYR A 1135 -4.19 -1.53 -30.88
C TYR A 1135 -2.94 -2.01 -31.60
N TYR A 1136 -1.87 -2.27 -30.84
CA TYR A 1136 -0.52 -2.59 -31.34
C TYR A 1136 -0.30 -4.09 -31.51
N GLY A 1137 0.33 -4.49 -32.61
CA GLY A 1137 0.59 -5.91 -32.91
C GLY A 1137 1.98 -6.41 -32.50
N THR A 1138 2.84 -5.53 -32.00
CA THR A 1138 4.23 -5.84 -31.60
C THR A 1138 4.72 -4.81 -30.59
N TYR A 1139 5.74 -5.16 -29.82
CA TYR A 1139 6.49 -4.23 -28.98
C TYR A 1139 7.48 -3.36 -29.78
N TYR A 1140 7.84 -3.76 -31.00
CA TYR A 1140 8.88 -3.11 -31.80
C TYR A 1140 8.36 -1.99 -32.70
N GLY A 1141 9.15 -0.91 -32.80
CA GLY A 1141 8.94 0.19 -33.76
C GLY A 1141 8.45 1.48 -33.11
N ARG A 1142 8.50 2.58 -33.86
CA ARG A 1142 8.12 3.92 -33.35
C ARG A 1142 6.59 4.06 -33.32
N HIS A 1143 6.02 4.41 -32.17
CA HIS A 1143 4.56 4.47 -31.95
C HIS A 1143 4.03 5.89 -31.71
N HIS A 1144 4.85 6.76 -31.12
CA HIS A 1144 4.52 8.15 -30.80
C HIS A 1144 4.44 9.03 -32.05
N SER A 1145 3.42 9.91 -32.12
CA SER A 1145 3.11 10.78 -33.27
C SER A 1145 4.28 11.67 -33.76
N ASP A 1146 5.15 12.13 -32.86
CA ASP A 1146 6.43 12.81 -33.17
C ASP A 1146 7.32 12.07 -34.19
N HIS A 1147 7.21 10.75 -34.25
CA HIS A 1147 7.95 9.91 -35.20
C HIS A 1147 7.19 9.66 -36.51
N SER A 1148 6.07 10.34 -36.75
CA SER A 1148 5.21 10.09 -37.93
C SER A 1148 5.89 10.21 -39.29
N SER A 1149 7.05 10.87 -39.36
CA SER A 1149 7.88 10.96 -40.57
C SER A 1149 8.88 9.80 -40.76
N ASP A 1150 9.08 8.96 -39.73
CA ASP A 1150 10.04 7.88 -39.75
C ASP A 1150 9.50 6.63 -40.48
N PRO A 1151 10.35 5.87 -41.20
CA PRO A 1151 9.90 4.77 -42.07
C PRO A 1151 9.38 3.53 -41.31
N ASP A 1152 9.68 3.40 -40.03
CA ASP A 1152 9.24 2.34 -39.12
C ASP A 1152 8.13 2.80 -38.17
N PHE A 1153 7.62 4.02 -38.32
CA PHE A 1153 6.48 4.52 -37.57
C PHE A 1153 5.23 3.68 -37.88
N ARG A 1154 4.69 3.03 -36.84
CA ARG A 1154 3.46 2.22 -36.91
C ARG A 1154 3.44 1.26 -38.11
N ARG A 1155 4.57 0.62 -38.35
CA ARG A 1155 4.73 -0.38 -39.41
C ARG A 1155 3.95 -1.65 -39.07
N MET A 1156 3.29 -2.26 -40.07
CA MET A 1156 2.68 -3.58 -39.91
C MET A 1156 3.75 -4.62 -39.53
N PRO A 1157 3.63 -5.26 -38.35
CA PRO A 1157 4.52 -6.35 -37.98
C PRO A 1157 4.20 -7.63 -38.74
N THR A 1158 5.24 -8.40 -39.05
CA THR A 1158 5.11 -9.82 -39.38
C THR A 1158 4.82 -10.64 -38.13
N VAL A 1159 4.38 -11.90 -38.31
CA VAL A 1159 4.19 -12.82 -37.17
C VAL A 1159 5.50 -13.03 -36.44
N GLU A 1160 6.61 -13.18 -37.17
CA GLU A 1160 7.94 -13.36 -36.61
C GLU A 1160 8.38 -12.13 -35.80
N GLU A 1161 8.11 -10.91 -36.28
CA GLU A 1161 8.40 -9.67 -35.54
C GLU A 1161 7.50 -9.51 -34.31
N ALA A 1162 6.24 -9.95 -34.37
CA ALA A 1162 5.31 -9.85 -33.25
C ALA A 1162 5.70 -10.71 -32.04
N ILE A 1163 6.40 -11.84 -32.27
CA ILE A 1163 6.70 -12.84 -31.24
C ILE A 1163 8.19 -12.97 -30.93
N SER A 1164 9.03 -12.12 -31.54
CA SER A 1164 10.48 -12.18 -31.41
C SER A 1164 10.93 -11.67 -30.04
N TYR A 1165 11.84 -12.40 -29.39
CA TYR A 1165 12.57 -11.91 -28.22
C TYR A 1165 13.75 -10.99 -28.57
N ASP A 1166 14.10 -10.92 -29.86
CA ASP A 1166 15.19 -10.07 -30.36
C ASP A 1166 14.62 -8.94 -31.20
N ALA A 1167 15.18 -7.74 -31.05
CA ALA A 1167 14.85 -6.59 -31.86
C ALA A 1167 15.07 -6.85 -33.35
N PRO A 1168 14.09 -6.55 -34.21
CA PRO A 1168 14.31 -6.54 -35.65
C PRO A 1168 15.41 -5.55 -36.03
N SER A 1169 16.15 -5.83 -37.11
CA SER A 1169 17.30 -4.99 -37.52
C SER A 1169 16.96 -3.53 -37.84
N TRP A 1170 15.68 -3.19 -37.98
CA TRP A 1170 15.16 -1.86 -38.28
C TRP A 1170 14.65 -1.11 -37.03
N HIS A 1171 14.60 -1.77 -35.86
CA HIS A 1171 14.05 -1.21 -34.63
C HIS A 1171 14.94 -0.10 -34.01
N ASN A 1172 16.26 -0.18 -34.25
CA ASN A 1172 17.26 0.72 -33.67
C ASN A 1172 17.27 2.12 -34.29
#